data_AF-A0A2S0NJI9-F1
#
_entry.id   AF-A0A2S0NJI9-F1
#
_cell.length_a   1.000
_cell.length_b   1.000
_cell.length_c   1.000
_cell.angle_alpha   90.00
_cell.angle_beta   90.00
_cell.angle_gamma   90.00
#
_symmetry.space_group_name_H-M   'P 1'
#
loop_
_entity.id
_entity.type
_entity.pdbx_description
1 polymer ?
#
loop_
_entity_poly.entity_id
_entity_poly.type
_entity_poly.pdbx_seq_one_letter_code
_entity_poly.pdbx_strand_id
1 'polypeptide(L)'
;MKKLLMLLGSISIIVGSVSTVIACDNPTISVQSMFENAIKIELDRANGVTTQIKADKYKKDLENNKIKIKDVNITLNYTSPPSLFEEGSFQVRFIPTLDGKYKQANSIFSSSNVIKYNIQAVFERLIADELDYVNEIKTRKAASEYTPTKIHGIDIDKNYVAPRPDTTGTFQVTFAPDPIGIYQDAVPQNSIQNIINYDDPVIQKDFDARIKTQLTVANNIKTQSDADQYRQDFEDNKIKIKDVEIELKYSKPNFNQNGWFFVIFKPKLLGEFVGASQILSTRNQIEYNSQIAFDNAIKEEKHRADNIKTHIEAEQYKKDFNPNLIPNITMKLTYEPPTLGKEGLFYVFFSPIHGKEYEGANPSYSEKNSIAYNYQWLFDNAIKDELQKVNNIKTQIEAEEYVHKHSIPHEIPDVIKENIYTPPDDSSKPGSFQVIFNPKPDGKYSGSTQITSNKIEIKFDVQYNFDNAIKSELSRASSVKTRPEARDYKKPTIAGVDIKHEYNDKEQVIGKWTVFSVSFSPSRNGKYNGAKSEYFSNRIPYVAIHEQEYLDAIKPMRKKFEDIPTSFGAEAAKNLWIELGGDEGWWDKLGPGDTINTTNLEKVRDVRIWFQAETDQTGIGKKIRMNFSPTKDSVYKDVGKEFWTDWKSILF
;
A
#
# COMPACT_ATOMS: atom_id res chain seq x y z
N MET A 1 48.13 -15.66 -123.65
CA MET A 1 48.20 -16.23 -125.01
C MET A 1 49.48 -17.05 -125.15
N LYS A 2 49.38 -18.36 -125.50
CA LYS A 2 50.25 -19.29 -126.30
C LYS A 2 51.80 -19.10 -126.29
N LYS A 3 52.73 -20.08 -126.29
CA LYS A 3 52.97 -21.46 -126.86
C LYS A 3 54.33 -21.94 -126.24
N LEU A 4 54.69 -23.22 -126.00
CA LEU A 4 55.00 -24.43 -126.83
C LEU A 4 56.40 -24.51 -127.52
N LEU A 5 57.15 -25.62 -127.25
CA LEU A 5 58.14 -26.40 -128.07
C LEU A 5 59.57 -25.79 -128.32
N MET A 6 60.71 -26.49 -128.52
CA MET A 6 61.16 -27.91 -128.72
C MET A 6 62.71 -27.95 -128.79
N LEU A 7 63.42 -29.07 -128.49
CA LEU A 7 64.43 -29.70 -129.39
C LEU A 7 64.93 -31.07 -128.87
N LEU A 8 65.25 -31.97 -129.81
CA LEU A 8 65.55 -33.42 -129.72
C LEU A 8 66.89 -33.77 -130.44
N GLY A 9 67.44 -34.95 -130.14
CA GLY A 9 68.28 -35.79 -131.03
C GLY A 9 69.37 -36.59 -130.29
N SER A 10 69.21 -37.87 -129.92
CA SER A 10 69.34 -39.15 -130.70
C SER A 10 70.82 -39.60 -130.87
N ILE A 11 71.30 -40.84 -130.68
CA ILE A 11 70.92 -42.18 -131.24
C ILE A 11 71.55 -43.35 -130.41
N SER A 12 70.88 -44.51 -130.50
CA SER A 12 71.07 -45.91 -130.04
C SER A 12 72.40 -46.67 -130.26
N ILE A 13 72.59 -47.81 -129.56
CA ILE A 13 72.90 -49.19 -130.07
C ILE A 13 72.81 -50.26 -128.94
N ILE A 14 72.39 -51.47 -129.30
CA ILE A 14 72.17 -52.71 -128.52
C ILE A 14 73.45 -53.60 -128.50
N VAL A 15 73.60 -54.48 -127.50
CA VAL A 15 74.00 -55.93 -127.50
C VAL A 15 74.89 -56.26 -126.29
N GLY A 16 74.58 -57.34 -125.56
CA GLY A 16 75.62 -58.17 -124.92
C GLY A 16 75.39 -58.60 -123.48
N SER A 17 74.80 -59.77 -123.29
CA SER A 17 74.80 -60.59 -122.07
C SER A 17 76.22 -60.99 -121.62
N VAL A 18 76.51 -60.89 -120.32
CA VAL A 18 77.49 -61.75 -119.65
C VAL A 18 76.92 -62.19 -118.31
N SER A 19 76.75 -63.49 -118.15
CA SER A 19 76.46 -64.17 -116.89
C SER A 19 77.67 -64.04 -115.96
N THR A 20 77.54 -63.33 -114.85
CA THR A 20 78.43 -63.50 -113.69
C THR A 20 77.77 -64.44 -112.71
N VAL A 21 78.32 -65.64 -112.64
CA VAL A 21 78.11 -66.61 -111.56
C VAL A 21 78.49 -65.93 -110.24
N ILE A 22 77.50 -65.61 -109.40
CA ILE A 22 77.74 -65.31 -107.98
C ILE A 22 77.66 -66.65 -107.26
N ALA A 23 78.81 -67.14 -106.82
CA ALA A 23 78.89 -68.28 -105.93
C ALA A 23 78.04 -68.02 -104.67
N CYS A 24 77.21 -68.99 -104.30
CA CYS A 24 76.70 -69.09 -102.94
C CYS A 24 77.87 -69.39 -102.00
N ASP A 25 78.57 -68.35 -101.53
CA ASP A 25 79.45 -68.48 -100.38
C ASP A 25 78.56 -68.58 -99.13
N ASN A 26 78.48 -69.78 -98.56
CA ASN A 26 77.95 -69.98 -97.22
C ASN A 26 78.70 -69.04 -96.24
N PRO A 27 78.01 -68.38 -95.29
CA PRO A 27 78.68 -67.53 -94.32
C PRO A 27 79.79 -68.30 -93.61
N THR A 28 80.97 -67.70 -93.51
CA THR A 28 81.98 -68.26 -92.61
C THR A 28 81.42 -68.19 -91.19
N ILE A 29 81.47 -69.31 -90.46
CA ILE A 29 80.97 -69.45 -89.06
C ILE A 29 81.43 -68.27 -88.17
N SER A 30 82.62 -67.73 -88.46
CA SER A 30 83.20 -66.55 -87.82
C SER A 30 82.34 -65.27 -87.92
N VAL A 31 81.80 -64.93 -89.09
CA VAL A 31 81.05 -63.67 -89.29
C VAL A 31 79.69 -63.69 -88.60
N GLN A 32 79.00 -64.83 -88.60
CA GLN A 32 77.72 -65.00 -87.90
C GLN A 32 77.89 -64.87 -86.38
N SER A 33 78.91 -65.50 -85.80
CA SER A 33 79.20 -65.40 -84.36
C SER A 33 79.60 -63.98 -83.93
N MET A 34 80.32 -63.24 -84.79
CA MET A 34 80.62 -61.83 -84.54
C MET A 34 79.36 -60.95 -84.53
N PHE A 35 78.39 -61.24 -85.40
CA PHE A 35 77.11 -60.53 -85.43
C PHE A 35 76.27 -60.81 -84.18
N GLU A 36 76.16 -62.07 -83.77
CA GLU A 36 75.46 -62.49 -82.54
C GLU A 36 76.02 -61.79 -81.30
N ASN A 37 77.35 -61.75 -81.16
CA ASN A 37 77.99 -61.07 -80.04
C ASN A 37 77.77 -59.55 -80.06
N ALA A 38 77.73 -58.93 -81.25
CA ALA A 38 77.51 -57.50 -81.38
C ALA A 38 76.09 -57.06 -80.96
N ILE A 39 75.10 -57.94 -81.09
CA ILE A 39 73.70 -57.65 -80.76
C ILE A 39 73.25 -58.19 -79.41
N LYS A 40 74.05 -59.04 -78.75
CA LYS A 40 73.64 -59.82 -77.56
C LYS A 40 72.95 -59.01 -76.47
N ILE A 41 73.53 -57.87 -76.07
CA ILE A 41 72.98 -57.04 -74.99
C ILE A 41 71.59 -56.51 -75.35
N GLU A 42 71.42 -56.02 -76.58
CA GLU A 42 70.14 -55.45 -77.00
C GLU A 42 69.11 -56.55 -77.30
N LEU A 43 69.56 -57.71 -77.78
CA LEU A 43 68.74 -58.89 -77.93
C LEU A 43 68.15 -59.34 -76.57
N ASP A 44 68.99 -59.42 -75.53
CA ASP A 44 68.55 -59.76 -74.17
C ASP A 44 67.60 -58.71 -73.60
N ARG A 45 67.87 -57.42 -73.85
CA ARG A 45 66.98 -56.33 -73.45
C ARG A 45 65.61 -56.42 -74.14
N ALA A 46 65.58 -56.68 -75.45
CA ALA A 46 64.34 -56.86 -76.20
C ALA A 46 63.55 -58.08 -75.70
N ASN A 47 64.25 -59.19 -75.39
CA ASN A 47 63.65 -60.39 -74.81
C ASN A 47 63.00 -60.13 -73.43
N GLY A 48 63.47 -59.14 -72.66
CA GLY A 48 62.91 -58.78 -71.35
C GLY A 48 61.65 -57.89 -71.36
N VAL A 49 61.14 -57.52 -72.54
CA VAL A 49 60.00 -56.60 -72.67
C VAL A 49 58.67 -57.38 -72.64
N THR A 50 57.96 -57.35 -71.51
CA THR A 50 56.70 -58.10 -71.29
C THR A 50 55.49 -57.25 -70.87
N THR A 51 55.65 -55.93 -70.74
CA THR A 51 54.59 -55.01 -70.26
C THR A 51 54.43 -53.82 -71.20
N GLN A 52 53.22 -53.27 -71.32
CA GLN A 52 52.93 -52.15 -72.21
C GLN A 52 53.88 -50.95 -71.99
N ILE A 53 54.12 -50.59 -70.72
CA ILE A 53 55.03 -49.48 -70.36
C ILE A 53 56.46 -49.71 -70.90
N LYS A 54 57.00 -50.93 -70.74
CA LYS A 54 58.35 -51.28 -71.23
C LYS A 54 58.40 -51.30 -72.75
N ALA A 55 57.35 -51.80 -73.42
CA ALA A 55 57.26 -51.85 -74.87
C ALA A 55 57.17 -50.45 -75.50
N ASP A 56 56.31 -49.59 -74.95
CA ASP A 56 56.18 -48.18 -75.37
C ASP A 56 57.49 -47.42 -75.15
N LYS A 57 58.18 -47.65 -74.01
CA LYS A 57 59.49 -47.06 -73.75
C LYS A 57 60.54 -47.54 -74.75
N TYR A 58 60.58 -48.83 -75.07
CA TYR A 58 61.52 -49.39 -76.05
C TYR A 58 61.28 -48.80 -77.44
N LYS A 59 60.03 -48.73 -77.89
CA LYS A 59 59.65 -48.08 -79.16
C LYS A 59 60.15 -46.64 -79.21
N LYS A 60 59.87 -45.87 -78.15
CA LYS A 60 60.29 -44.47 -78.04
C LYS A 60 61.82 -44.32 -78.01
N ASP A 61 62.54 -45.20 -77.33
CA ASP A 61 64.00 -45.18 -77.29
C ASP A 61 64.62 -45.52 -78.67
N LEU A 62 64.01 -46.44 -79.42
CA LEU A 62 64.41 -46.78 -80.78
C LEU A 62 64.16 -45.62 -81.75
N GLU A 63 62.95 -45.03 -81.74
CA GLU A 63 62.59 -43.86 -82.56
C GLU A 63 63.47 -42.65 -82.26
N ASN A 64 63.83 -42.45 -80.99
CA ASN A 64 64.73 -41.39 -80.56
C ASN A 64 66.22 -41.74 -80.74
N ASN A 65 66.55 -42.79 -81.51
CA ASN A 65 67.92 -43.15 -81.88
C ASN A 65 68.83 -43.49 -80.68
N LYS A 66 68.27 -43.81 -79.51
CA LYS A 66 69.03 -44.22 -78.31
C LYS A 66 69.49 -45.67 -78.38
N ILE A 67 68.80 -46.48 -79.18
CA ILE A 67 69.15 -47.88 -79.44
C ILE A 67 69.80 -47.95 -80.83
N LYS A 68 71.14 -48.14 -80.88
CA LYS A 68 71.91 -48.23 -82.12
C LYS A 68 73.06 -49.23 -81.97
N ILE A 69 73.25 -50.06 -83.00
CA ILE A 69 74.38 -50.98 -83.11
C ILE A 69 75.02 -50.72 -84.47
N LYS A 70 76.34 -50.49 -84.49
CA LYS A 70 77.06 -50.17 -85.73
C LYS A 70 76.94 -51.33 -86.73
N ASP A 71 76.69 -51.00 -88.00
CA ASP A 71 76.52 -51.95 -89.12
C ASP A 71 75.30 -52.88 -88.99
N VAL A 72 74.30 -52.47 -88.18
CA VAL A 72 73.05 -53.23 -87.94
C VAL A 72 71.84 -52.30 -88.01
N ASN A 73 70.88 -52.64 -88.85
CA ASN A 73 69.54 -52.05 -88.84
C ASN A 73 68.63 -52.80 -87.85
N ILE A 74 67.90 -52.06 -87.03
CA ILE A 74 66.99 -52.63 -86.02
C ILE A 74 65.56 -52.24 -86.40
N THR A 75 64.69 -53.23 -86.57
CA THR A 75 63.25 -53.01 -86.81
C THR A 75 62.42 -53.57 -85.65
N LEU A 76 61.36 -52.85 -85.28
CA LEU A 76 60.46 -53.22 -84.18
C LEU A 76 59.07 -53.59 -84.73
N ASN A 77 58.61 -54.78 -84.39
CA ASN A 77 57.23 -55.23 -84.57
C ASN A 77 56.54 -55.16 -83.20
N TYR A 78 55.79 -54.09 -82.96
CA TYR A 78 55.06 -53.89 -81.71
C TYR A 78 53.60 -53.51 -81.97
N THR A 79 52.69 -54.29 -81.39
CA THR A 79 51.25 -54.02 -81.31
C THR A 79 50.89 -53.82 -79.85
N SER A 80 50.39 -52.64 -79.49
CA SER A 80 49.91 -52.34 -78.14
C SER A 80 48.63 -53.11 -77.84
N PRO A 81 48.44 -53.67 -76.63
CA PRO A 81 47.18 -54.29 -76.24
C PRO A 81 46.04 -53.25 -76.30
N PRO A 82 44.97 -53.48 -77.08
CA PRO A 82 43.89 -52.51 -77.23
C PRO A 82 42.93 -52.50 -76.03
N SER A 83 42.89 -53.56 -75.23
CA SER A 83 42.02 -53.67 -74.05
C SER A 83 42.62 -54.59 -72.99
N LEU A 84 41.93 -54.67 -71.84
CA LEU A 84 42.28 -55.50 -70.68
C LEU A 84 42.32 -57.01 -70.99
N PHE A 85 41.58 -57.44 -72.02
CA PHE A 85 41.39 -58.85 -72.39
C PHE A 85 42.12 -59.23 -73.67
N GLU A 86 42.74 -58.27 -74.36
CA GLU A 86 43.47 -58.50 -75.60
C GLU A 86 44.96 -58.22 -75.38
N GLU A 87 45.78 -59.20 -75.71
CA GLU A 87 47.22 -59.10 -75.53
C GLU A 87 47.87 -58.39 -76.72
N GLY A 88 48.88 -57.56 -76.43
CA GLY A 88 49.76 -57.01 -77.44
C GLY A 88 50.92 -57.95 -77.78
N SER A 89 51.71 -57.60 -78.79
CA SER A 89 52.87 -58.39 -79.23
C SER A 89 54.10 -57.51 -79.38
N PHE A 90 55.27 -58.00 -79.00
CA PHE A 90 56.54 -57.30 -79.14
C PHE A 90 57.64 -58.24 -79.66
N GLN A 91 58.27 -57.87 -80.79
CA GLN A 91 59.43 -58.56 -81.34
C GLN A 91 60.37 -57.58 -82.05
N VAL A 92 61.67 -57.72 -81.86
CA VAL A 92 62.70 -56.91 -82.50
C VAL A 92 63.49 -57.77 -83.49
N ARG A 93 63.79 -57.22 -84.67
CA ARG A 93 64.62 -57.86 -85.69
C ARG A 93 65.90 -57.05 -85.91
N PHE A 94 67.03 -57.74 -85.86
CA PHE A 94 68.36 -57.20 -86.11
C PHE A 94 68.83 -57.66 -87.50
N ILE A 95 69.20 -56.71 -88.37
CA ILE A 95 69.51 -56.94 -89.79
C ILE A 95 70.89 -56.35 -90.09
N PRO A 96 71.89 -57.15 -90.51
CA PRO A 96 73.17 -56.64 -90.98
C PRO A 96 73.03 -55.66 -92.15
N THR A 97 73.83 -54.60 -92.19
CA THR A 97 73.89 -53.70 -93.36
C THR A 97 74.71 -54.30 -94.51
N LEU A 98 74.32 -54.02 -95.76
CA LEU A 98 74.93 -54.61 -96.96
C LEU A 98 76.42 -54.27 -97.14
N ASP A 99 76.84 -53.10 -96.67
CA ASP A 99 78.23 -52.62 -96.74
C ASP A 99 78.97 -52.74 -95.40
N GLY A 100 78.32 -53.34 -94.40
CA GLY A 100 78.79 -53.39 -93.03
C GLY A 100 79.74 -54.56 -92.73
N LYS A 101 80.34 -54.52 -91.54
CA LYS A 101 81.21 -55.60 -91.02
C LYS A 101 80.55 -56.98 -91.05
N TYR A 102 79.22 -57.04 -90.92
CA TYR A 102 78.45 -58.28 -90.79
C TYR A 102 77.68 -58.66 -92.07
N LYS A 103 78.01 -58.10 -93.24
CA LYS A 103 77.21 -58.25 -94.48
C LYS A 103 76.93 -59.69 -94.95
N GLN A 104 77.68 -60.67 -94.46
CA GLN A 104 77.46 -62.09 -94.75
C GLN A 104 76.60 -62.80 -93.69
N ALA A 105 76.26 -62.16 -92.58
CA ALA A 105 75.45 -62.76 -91.50
C ALA A 105 73.95 -62.74 -91.82
N ASN A 106 73.22 -63.69 -91.25
CA ASN A 106 71.76 -63.75 -91.32
C ASN A 106 71.12 -62.85 -90.25
N SER A 107 69.92 -62.33 -90.52
CA SER A 107 69.14 -61.57 -89.52
C SER A 107 68.82 -62.41 -88.28
N ILE A 108 68.74 -61.76 -87.12
CA ILE A 108 68.35 -62.41 -85.85
C ILE A 108 67.12 -61.71 -85.28
N PHE A 109 66.20 -62.49 -84.73
CA PHE A 109 64.99 -62.01 -84.08
C PHE A 109 65.11 -62.18 -82.56
N SER A 110 64.53 -61.25 -81.81
CA SER A 110 64.19 -61.49 -80.42
C SER A 110 63.05 -62.51 -80.30
N SER A 111 62.84 -62.98 -79.08
CA SER A 111 61.63 -63.69 -78.68
C SER A 111 60.40 -62.84 -79.00
N SER A 112 59.30 -63.52 -79.36
CA SER A 112 58.00 -62.89 -79.53
C SER A 112 57.32 -62.80 -78.17
N ASN A 113 57.33 -61.62 -77.56
CA ASN A 113 56.78 -61.40 -76.23
C ASN A 113 55.32 -60.94 -76.30
N VAL A 114 54.53 -61.45 -75.34
CA VAL A 114 53.15 -61.02 -75.09
C VAL A 114 53.15 -59.81 -74.17
N ILE A 115 52.35 -58.79 -74.48
CA ILE A 115 52.30 -57.51 -73.76
C ILE A 115 50.96 -57.31 -73.07
N LYS A 116 50.97 -57.17 -71.74
CA LYS A 116 49.78 -56.94 -70.90
C LYS A 116 49.39 -55.45 -70.77
N TYR A 117 48.09 -55.19 -70.66
CA TYR A 117 47.44 -53.87 -70.54
C TYR A 117 47.73 -53.15 -69.20
N ASN A 118 47.86 -51.82 -69.20
CA ASN A 118 48.14 -51.00 -68.00
C ASN A 118 46.87 -50.47 -67.31
N ILE A 119 46.34 -51.24 -66.36
CA ILE A 119 45.10 -50.93 -65.63
C ILE A 119 45.21 -49.67 -64.77
N GLN A 120 46.37 -49.46 -64.12
CA GLN A 120 46.60 -48.33 -63.20
C GLN A 120 46.44 -46.97 -63.88
N ALA A 121 46.99 -46.80 -65.09
CA ALA A 121 46.93 -45.53 -65.81
C ALA A 121 45.49 -45.17 -66.24
N VAL A 122 44.63 -46.16 -66.46
CA VAL A 122 43.21 -45.93 -66.79
C VAL A 122 42.44 -45.54 -65.54
N PHE A 123 42.69 -46.21 -64.41
CA PHE A 123 42.09 -45.88 -63.12
C PHE A 123 42.38 -44.44 -62.70
N GLU A 124 43.65 -44.01 -62.74
CA GLU A 124 44.06 -42.65 -62.40
C GLU A 124 43.41 -41.59 -63.29
N ARG A 125 43.27 -41.87 -64.59
CA ARG A 125 42.61 -40.96 -65.53
C ARG A 125 41.10 -40.83 -65.26
N LEU A 126 40.45 -41.90 -64.79
CA LEU A 126 39.00 -41.92 -64.55
C LEU A 126 38.62 -41.08 -63.32
N ILE A 127 39.47 -41.07 -62.29
CA ILE A 127 39.21 -40.34 -61.04
C ILE A 127 39.72 -38.90 -61.04
N ALA A 128 40.48 -38.48 -62.06
CA ALA A 128 41.22 -37.22 -62.07
C ALA A 128 40.35 -35.99 -61.75
N ASP A 129 39.21 -35.84 -62.43
CA ASP A 129 38.35 -34.66 -62.26
C ASP A 129 37.74 -34.59 -60.84
N GLU A 130 37.29 -35.72 -60.31
CA GLU A 130 36.70 -35.78 -58.97
C GLU A 130 37.78 -35.61 -57.88
N LEU A 131 38.97 -36.18 -58.10
CA LEU A 131 40.14 -36.02 -57.23
C LEU A 131 40.57 -34.55 -57.14
N ASP A 132 40.58 -33.83 -58.26
CA ASP A 132 40.90 -32.40 -58.29
C ASP A 132 39.84 -31.58 -57.54
N TYR A 133 38.55 -31.86 -57.75
CA TYR A 133 37.47 -31.17 -57.04
C TYR A 133 37.56 -31.32 -55.52
N VAL A 134 37.74 -32.54 -55.00
CA VAL A 134 37.81 -32.78 -53.55
C VAL A 134 39.06 -32.17 -52.92
N ASN A 135 40.15 -32.02 -53.68
CA ASN A 135 41.35 -31.33 -53.22
C ASN A 135 41.14 -29.82 -53.00
N GLU A 136 40.14 -29.22 -53.64
CA GLU A 136 39.82 -27.78 -53.48
C GLU A 136 38.96 -27.47 -52.23
N ILE A 137 38.40 -28.50 -51.57
CA ILE A 137 37.50 -28.32 -50.43
C ILE A 137 38.27 -27.88 -49.17
N LYS A 138 38.13 -26.60 -48.80
CA LYS A 138 38.83 -25.98 -47.65
C LYS A 138 37.92 -25.41 -46.55
N THR A 139 36.60 -25.43 -46.74
CA THR A 139 35.65 -24.82 -45.79
C THR A 139 34.78 -25.87 -45.09
N ARG A 140 34.32 -25.54 -43.88
CA ARG A 140 33.41 -26.40 -43.09
C ARG A 140 32.15 -26.74 -43.88
N LYS A 141 31.50 -25.72 -44.46
CA LYS A 141 30.28 -25.90 -45.25
C LYS A 141 30.50 -26.83 -46.43
N ALA A 142 31.50 -26.56 -47.28
CA ALA A 142 31.77 -27.39 -48.46
C ALA A 142 32.11 -28.84 -48.08
N ALA A 143 32.90 -29.06 -47.03
CA ALA A 143 33.22 -30.41 -46.54
C ALA A 143 31.99 -31.17 -46.01
N SER A 144 31.09 -30.47 -45.31
CA SER A 144 29.86 -31.08 -44.78
C SER A 144 28.86 -31.43 -45.89
N GLU A 145 28.76 -30.59 -46.93
CA GLU A 145 27.80 -30.73 -48.03
C GLU A 145 28.31 -31.63 -49.17
N TYR A 146 29.61 -31.99 -49.19
CA TYR A 146 30.18 -32.86 -50.21
C TYR A 146 29.47 -34.23 -50.28
N THR A 147 29.04 -34.56 -51.51
CA THR A 147 28.39 -35.81 -51.88
C THR A 147 29.18 -36.43 -53.04
N PRO A 148 29.75 -37.64 -52.88
CA PRO A 148 30.58 -38.26 -53.90
C PRO A 148 29.88 -38.49 -55.24
N THR A 149 30.53 -38.15 -56.35
CA THR A 149 30.09 -38.52 -57.70
C THR A 149 30.22 -40.04 -57.89
N LYS A 150 29.17 -40.73 -58.35
CA LYS A 150 29.25 -42.18 -58.61
C LYS A 150 30.13 -42.45 -59.83
N ILE A 151 31.27 -43.10 -59.63
CA ILE A 151 32.15 -43.60 -60.71
C ILE A 151 32.04 -45.13 -60.76
N HIS A 152 31.80 -45.70 -61.95
CA HIS A 152 31.56 -47.13 -62.10
C HIS A 152 32.82 -47.96 -61.75
N GLY A 153 32.67 -48.95 -60.88
CA GLY A 153 33.75 -49.84 -60.44
C GLY A 153 34.73 -49.20 -59.45
N ILE A 154 34.35 -48.09 -58.81
CA ILE A 154 35.14 -47.37 -57.80
C ILE A 154 34.24 -47.01 -56.62
N ASP A 155 34.65 -47.40 -55.42
CA ASP A 155 34.07 -46.97 -54.16
C ASP A 155 34.74 -45.67 -53.70
N ILE A 156 33.92 -44.70 -53.29
CA ILE A 156 34.39 -43.38 -52.86
C ILE A 156 33.95 -43.12 -51.42
N ASP A 157 34.91 -43.10 -50.51
CA ASP A 157 34.69 -42.91 -49.07
C ASP A 157 35.08 -41.50 -48.62
N LYS A 158 34.15 -40.84 -47.92
CA LYS A 158 34.35 -39.51 -47.32
C LYS A 158 34.79 -39.65 -45.87
N ASN A 159 35.97 -39.13 -45.54
CA ASN A 159 36.45 -38.99 -44.17
C ASN A 159 36.46 -37.51 -43.76
N TYR A 160 35.51 -37.10 -42.90
CA TYR A 160 35.36 -35.72 -42.44
C TYR A 160 35.25 -35.63 -40.91
N VAL A 161 36.11 -34.82 -40.30
CA VAL A 161 36.06 -34.44 -38.89
C VAL A 161 35.82 -32.94 -38.79
N ALA A 162 34.71 -32.53 -38.15
CA ALA A 162 34.37 -31.12 -38.01
C ALA A 162 35.31 -30.37 -37.03
N PRO A 163 35.72 -29.12 -37.35
CA PRO A 163 36.52 -28.29 -36.43
C PRO A 163 35.75 -27.90 -35.17
N ARG A 164 36.48 -27.65 -34.07
CA ARG A 164 35.95 -27.06 -32.81
C ARG A 164 36.65 -25.71 -32.54
N PRO A 165 36.18 -24.87 -31.59
CA PRO A 165 36.74 -23.53 -31.37
C PRO A 165 38.27 -23.48 -31.16
N ASP A 166 38.82 -24.57 -30.65
CA ASP A 166 40.21 -24.75 -30.26
C ASP A 166 40.97 -25.77 -31.13
N THR A 167 40.31 -26.41 -32.10
CA THR A 167 40.90 -27.48 -32.91
C THR A 167 40.47 -27.43 -34.37
N THR A 168 41.40 -27.71 -35.28
CA THR A 168 41.09 -27.80 -36.71
C THR A 168 40.40 -29.13 -37.04
N GLY A 169 39.56 -29.11 -38.07
CA GLY A 169 38.94 -30.29 -38.67
C GLY A 169 39.79 -30.84 -39.81
N THR A 170 39.44 -32.02 -40.30
CA THR A 170 40.10 -32.63 -41.47
C THR A 170 39.08 -33.14 -42.48
N PHE A 171 39.43 -33.09 -43.77
CA PHE A 171 38.64 -33.61 -44.87
C PHE A 171 39.54 -34.38 -45.85
N GLN A 172 39.19 -35.63 -46.15
CA GLN A 172 39.87 -36.46 -47.15
C GLN A 172 38.88 -37.43 -47.81
N VAL A 173 39.10 -37.72 -49.08
CA VAL A 173 38.31 -38.68 -49.86
C VAL A 173 39.21 -39.79 -50.39
N THR A 174 38.76 -41.03 -50.29
CA THR A 174 39.47 -42.22 -50.79
C THR A 174 38.73 -42.80 -51.98
N PHE A 175 39.46 -43.07 -53.07
CA PHE A 175 38.98 -43.71 -54.29
C PHE A 175 39.56 -45.13 -54.35
N ALA A 176 38.73 -46.13 -54.07
CA ALA A 176 39.13 -47.54 -54.04
C ALA A 176 38.52 -48.30 -55.23
N PRO A 177 39.29 -49.06 -56.03
CA PRO A 177 38.72 -49.95 -57.02
C PRO A 177 37.82 -51.01 -56.37
N ASP A 178 36.71 -51.33 -57.02
CA ASP A 178 35.86 -52.44 -56.62
C ASP A 178 36.67 -53.76 -56.70
N PRO A 179 36.72 -54.59 -55.63
CA PRO A 179 37.45 -55.85 -55.59
C PRO A 179 37.06 -56.86 -56.69
N ILE A 180 35.88 -56.73 -57.28
CA ILE A 180 35.39 -57.60 -58.38
C ILE A 180 35.26 -56.85 -59.71
N GLY A 181 35.73 -55.60 -59.78
CA GLY A 181 35.62 -54.72 -60.93
C GLY A 181 36.78 -54.80 -61.92
N ILE A 182 36.62 -54.12 -63.07
CA ILE A 182 37.64 -54.05 -64.14
C ILE A 182 38.95 -53.34 -63.71
N TYR A 183 38.94 -52.70 -62.54
CA TYR A 183 40.09 -52.01 -61.95
C TYR A 183 40.66 -52.72 -60.72
N GLN A 184 40.28 -53.97 -60.45
CA GLN A 184 40.68 -54.72 -59.24
C GLN A 184 42.20 -54.77 -58.99
N ASP A 185 43.01 -54.66 -60.05
CA ASP A 185 44.48 -54.69 -59.98
C ASP A 185 45.11 -53.28 -59.84
N ALA A 186 44.30 -52.23 -59.77
CA ALA A 186 44.75 -50.87 -59.49
C ALA A 186 44.91 -50.61 -57.99
N VAL A 187 45.79 -49.68 -57.64
CA VAL A 187 46.02 -49.25 -56.24
C VAL A 187 45.12 -48.06 -55.91
N PRO A 188 44.37 -48.09 -54.78
CA PRO A 188 43.54 -46.96 -54.33
C PRO A 188 44.29 -45.64 -54.27
N GLN A 189 43.60 -44.54 -54.60
CA GLN A 189 44.13 -43.18 -54.49
C GLN A 189 43.40 -42.40 -53.40
N ASN A 190 44.12 -41.51 -52.72
CA ASN A 190 43.56 -40.60 -51.72
C ASN A 190 43.69 -39.16 -52.20
N SER A 191 42.69 -38.33 -51.89
CA SER A 191 42.84 -36.88 -51.95
C SER A 191 43.86 -36.39 -50.93
N ILE A 192 44.30 -35.15 -51.09
CA ILE A 192 45.02 -34.41 -50.06
C ILE A 192 44.13 -34.33 -48.82
N GLN A 193 44.73 -34.52 -47.63
CA GLN A 193 44.04 -34.28 -46.38
C GLN A 193 43.97 -32.77 -46.12
N ASN A 194 42.83 -32.16 -46.39
CA ASN A 194 42.60 -30.75 -46.18
C ASN A 194 42.35 -30.43 -44.70
N ILE A 195 43.01 -29.39 -44.19
CA ILE A 195 42.77 -28.83 -42.85
C ILE A 195 41.62 -27.83 -42.95
N ILE A 196 40.60 -27.99 -42.11
CA ILE A 196 39.42 -27.12 -42.06
C ILE A 196 39.48 -26.27 -40.80
N ASN A 197 39.59 -24.95 -40.95
CA ASN A 197 39.62 -24.02 -39.81
C ASN A 197 38.22 -23.74 -39.26
N TYR A 198 38.16 -23.35 -37.98
CA TYR A 198 36.92 -23.05 -37.26
C TYR A 198 36.21 -21.77 -37.73
N ASP A 199 36.98 -20.78 -38.19
CA ASP A 199 36.47 -19.48 -38.60
C ASP A 199 35.71 -19.57 -39.93
N ASP A 200 34.38 -19.56 -39.86
CA ASP A 200 33.50 -19.38 -41.00
C ASP A 200 32.87 -17.96 -40.94
N PRO A 201 33.31 -17.01 -41.78
CA PRO A 201 32.73 -15.66 -41.86
C PRO A 201 31.20 -15.65 -42.06
N VAL A 202 30.61 -16.74 -42.56
CA VAL A 202 29.16 -16.87 -42.75
C VAL A 202 28.43 -16.96 -41.40
N ILE A 203 28.97 -17.67 -40.41
CA ILE A 203 28.33 -17.84 -39.10
C ILE A 203 28.25 -16.51 -38.34
N GLN A 204 29.32 -15.70 -38.40
CA GLN A 204 29.33 -14.37 -37.78
C GLN A 204 28.27 -13.46 -38.43
N LYS A 205 28.18 -13.46 -39.76
CA LYS A 205 27.20 -12.65 -40.49
C LYS A 205 25.75 -12.99 -40.14
N ASP A 206 25.45 -14.28 -39.95
CA ASP A 206 24.12 -14.74 -39.57
C ASP A 206 23.78 -14.39 -38.12
N PHE A 207 24.77 -14.47 -37.21
CA PHE A 207 24.63 -14.00 -35.83
C PHE A 207 24.34 -12.49 -35.77
N ASP A 208 25.10 -11.68 -36.50
CA ASP A 208 24.91 -10.23 -36.60
C ASP A 208 23.50 -9.88 -37.11
N ALA A 209 23.04 -10.58 -38.15
CA ALA A 209 21.70 -10.41 -38.71
C ALA A 209 20.60 -10.77 -37.71
N ARG A 210 20.80 -11.84 -36.93
CA ARG A 210 19.84 -12.33 -35.93
C ARG A 210 19.62 -11.33 -34.79
N ILE A 211 20.68 -10.66 -34.34
CA ILE A 211 20.61 -9.71 -33.22
C ILE A 211 20.31 -8.27 -33.64
N LYS A 212 20.40 -7.94 -34.95
CA LYS A 212 20.39 -6.58 -35.50
C LYS A 212 19.28 -5.67 -34.96
N THR A 213 18.03 -6.15 -34.93
CA THR A 213 16.89 -5.37 -34.44
C THR A 213 17.06 -5.02 -32.97
N GLN A 214 17.39 -5.99 -32.13
CA GLN A 214 17.52 -5.77 -30.70
C GLN A 214 18.77 -4.97 -30.34
N LEU A 215 19.85 -5.16 -31.09
CA LEU A 215 21.06 -4.33 -31.01
C LEU A 215 20.74 -2.87 -31.32
N THR A 216 19.91 -2.60 -32.34
CA THR A 216 19.49 -1.24 -32.71
C THR A 216 18.62 -0.60 -31.63
N VAL A 217 17.66 -1.34 -31.07
CA VAL A 217 16.84 -0.87 -29.93
C VAL A 217 17.74 -0.51 -28.75
N ALA A 218 18.65 -1.40 -28.36
CA ALA A 218 19.57 -1.17 -27.25
C ALA A 218 20.47 0.05 -27.48
N ASN A 219 21.00 0.22 -28.69
CA ASN A 219 21.83 1.37 -29.07
C ASN A 219 21.08 2.71 -29.03
N ASN A 220 19.77 2.70 -29.23
CA ASN A 220 18.96 3.92 -29.26
C ASN A 220 18.44 4.37 -27.89
N ILE A 221 18.68 3.59 -26.83
CA ILE A 221 18.30 3.96 -25.47
C ILE A 221 19.18 5.11 -24.98
N LYS A 222 18.57 6.30 -24.87
CA LYS A 222 19.26 7.53 -24.44
C LYS A 222 18.71 8.10 -23.14
N THR A 223 17.49 7.72 -22.76
CA THR A 223 16.83 8.26 -21.56
C THR A 223 16.72 7.21 -20.46
N GLN A 224 16.55 7.68 -19.22
CA GLN A 224 16.28 6.79 -18.10
C GLN A 224 14.98 6.01 -18.29
N SER A 225 13.94 6.65 -18.84
CA SER A 225 12.64 6.01 -19.09
C SER A 225 12.77 4.84 -20.07
N ASP A 226 13.54 5.02 -21.16
CA ASP A 226 13.74 3.95 -22.15
C ASP A 226 14.52 2.77 -21.56
N ALA A 227 15.51 3.06 -20.71
CA ALA A 227 16.32 2.04 -20.03
C ALA A 227 15.51 1.25 -18.98
N ASP A 228 14.68 1.94 -18.17
CA ASP A 228 13.79 1.33 -17.20
C ASP A 228 12.74 0.46 -17.92
N GLN A 229 12.16 0.93 -19.03
CA GLN A 229 11.21 0.16 -19.85
C GLN A 229 11.86 -1.09 -20.45
N TYR A 230 13.06 -0.98 -21.05
CA TYR A 230 13.77 -2.12 -21.61
C TYR A 230 14.10 -3.17 -20.54
N ARG A 231 14.51 -2.73 -19.36
CA ARG A 231 14.75 -3.62 -18.21
C ARG A 231 13.47 -4.38 -17.84
N GLN A 232 12.34 -3.69 -17.75
CA GLN A 232 11.06 -4.33 -17.46
C GLN A 232 10.70 -5.37 -18.52
N ASP A 233 10.83 -5.04 -19.81
CA ASP A 233 10.52 -5.97 -20.90
C ASP A 233 11.49 -7.17 -20.94
N PHE A 234 12.72 -7.00 -20.47
CA PHE A 234 13.69 -8.08 -20.28
C PHE A 234 13.30 -9.00 -19.11
N GLU A 235 12.96 -8.45 -17.94
CA GLU A 235 12.48 -9.18 -16.76
C GLU A 235 11.15 -9.92 -17.03
N ASP A 236 10.25 -9.29 -17.79
CA ASP A 236 8.98 -9.86 -18.26
C ASP A 236 9.16 -10.93 -19.36
N ASN A 237 10.39 -11.29 -19.72
CA ASN A 237 10.72 -12.29 -20.74
C ASN A 237 10.23 -11.95 -22.17
N LYS A 238 9.88 -10.69 -22.45
CA LYS A 238 9.47 -10.25 -23.80
C LYS A 238 10.65 -10.12 -24.76
N ILE A 239 11.87 -9.94 -24.22
CA ILE A 239 13.11 -9.86 -24.99
C ILE A 239 13.82 -11.22 -24.96
N LYS A 240 13.66 -12.00 -26.04
CA LYS A 240 14.35 -13.29 -26.24
C LYS A 240 14.74 -13.49 -27.69
N ILE A 241 15.94 -14.02 -27.91
CA ILE A 241 16.44 -14.41 -29.24
C ILE A 241 16.86 -15.88 -29.16
N LYS A 242 16.35 -16.71 -30.08
CA LYS A 242 16.68 -18.14 -30.13
C LYS A 242 18.21 -18.32 -30.28
N ASP A 243 18.78 -19.24 -29.52
CA ASP A 243 20.20 -19.60 -29.54
C ASP A 243 21.20 -18.47 -29.19
N VAL A 244 20.69 -17.39 -28.59
CA VAL A 244 21.47 -16.26 -28.06
C VAL A 244 21.16 -16.09 -26.57
N GLU A 245 22.20 -15.92 -25.77
CA GLU A 245 22.16 -15.47 -24.39
C GLU A 245 22.32 -13.94 -24.35
N ILE A 246 21.45 -13.26 -23.60
CA ILE A 246 21.42 -11.80 -23.52
C ILE A 246 21.73 -11.40 -22.08
N GLU A 247 22.76 -10.58 -21.89
CA GLU A 247 23.07 -9.97 -20.59
C GLU A 247 22.76 -8.47 -20.62
N LEU A 248 21.83 -8.04 -19.76
CA LEU A 248 21.55 -6.63 -19.52
C LEU A 248 22.52 -6.06 -18.48
N LYS A 249 23.18 -4.95 -18.81
CA LYS A 249 24.03 -4.20 -17.90
C LYS A 249 23.46 -2.78 -17.78
N TYR A 250 22.82 -2.48 -16.65
CA TYR A 250 22.20 -1.19 -16.39
C TYR A 250 22.53 -0.66 -14.99
N SER A 251 23.10 0.54 -14.93
CA SER A 251 23.27 1.31 -13.71
C SER A 251 22.38 2.54 -13.79
N LYS A 252 21.39 2.62 -12.89
CA LYS A 252 20.46 3.75 -12.84
C LYS A 252 21.21 5.06 -12.50
N PRO A 253 20.97 6.17 -13.21
CA PRO A 253 21.54 7.46 -12.85
C PRO A 253 21.05 7.91 -11.46
N ASN A 254 21.88 8.66 -10.75
CA ASN A 254 21.50 9.38 -9.54
C ASN A 254 22.02 10.82 -9.61
N PHE A 255 21.60 11.66 -8.67
CA PHE A 255 21.97 13.08 -8.65
C PHE A 255 23.48 13.37 -8.73
N ASN A 256 24.32 12.48 -8.21
CA ASN A 256 25.78 12.67 -8.18
C ASN A 256 26.52 11.96 -9.32
N GLN A 257 25.86 11.04 -10.04
CA GLN A 257 26.49 10.16 -11.01
C GLN A 257 25.54 9.79 -12.15
N ASN A 258 25.98 10.06 -13.37
CA ASN A 258 25.29 9.57 -14.56
C ASN A 258 25.27 8.03 -14.56
N GLY A 259 24.15 7.50 -15.04
CA GLY A 259 23.95 6.07 -15.23
C GLY A 259 24.59 5.59 -16.52
N TRP A 260 24.50 4.30 -16.76
CA TRP A 260 24.92 3.71 -18.02
C TRP A 260 24.07 2.49 -18.35
N PHE A 261 23.87 2.26 -19.64
CA PHE A 261 23.07 1.15 -20.18
C PHE A 261 23.78 0.51 -21.37
N PHE A 262 23.89 -0.82 -21.37
CA PHE A 262 24.26 -1.61 -22.54
C PHE A 262 23.82 -3.07 -22.41
N VAL A 263 23.83 -3.78 -23.53
CA VAL A 263 23.42 -5.18 -23.64
C VAL A 263 24.53 -5.99 -24.31
N ILE A 264 24.79 -7.18 -23.81
CA ILE A 264 25.76 -8.13 -24.39
C ILE A 264 24.98 -9.29 -24.98
N PHE A 265 25.20 -9.58 -26.26
CA PHE A 265 24.64 -10.72 -26.98
C PHE A 265 25.72 -11.79 -27.14
N LYS A 266 25.49 -12.97 -26.58
CA LYS A 266 26.42 -14.10 -26.61
C LYS A 266 25.77 -15.30 -27.31
N PRO A 267 26.42 -15.97 -28.26
CA PRO A 267 25.88 -17.22 -28.80
C PRO A 267 25.89 -18.31 -27.72
N LYS A 268 24.83 -19.13 -27.65
CA LYS A 268 24.78 -20.25 -26.71
C LYS A 268 25.75 -21.36 -27.11
N LEU A 269 26.34 -22.04 -26.14
CA LEU A 269 27.36 -23.10 -26.33
C LEU A 269 26.93 -24.31 -27.17
N LEU A 270 25.62 -24.54 -27.34
CA LEU A 270 25.04 -25.63 -28.15
C LEU A 270 24.03 -25.11 -29.19
N GLY A 271 24.12 -23.83 -29.57
CA GLY A 271 23.19 -23.17 -30.48
C GLY A 271 23.65 -23.13 -31.95
N GLU A 272 22.79 -22.59 -32.82
CA GLU A 272 23.05 -22.42 -34.26
C GLU A 272 24.26 -21.49 -34.54
N PHE A 273 24.61 -20.60 -33.61
CA PHE A 273 25.67 -19.59 -33.77
C PHE A 273 26.95 -19.92 -32.99
N VAL A 274 27.16 -21.18 -32.60
CA VAL A 274 28.40 -21.60 -31.92
C VAL A 274 29.60 -21.23 -32.77
N GLY A 275 30.47 -20.38 -32.20
CA GLY A 275 31.67 -19.84 -32.85
C GLY A 275 31.62 -18.40 -33.27
N ALA A 276 30.44 -17.77 -33.28
CA ALA A 276 30.38 -16.32 -33.41
C ALA A 276 31.01 -15.63 -32.19
N SER A 277 31.62 -14.47 -32.41
CA SER A 277 32.07 -13.59 -31.34
C SER A 277 30.86 -12.89 -30.72
N GLN A 278 30.90 -12.67 -29.40
CA GLN A 278 29.89 -11.88 -28.71
C GLN A 278 29.87 -10.44 -29.24
N ILE A 279 28.69 -9.81 -29.22
CA ILE A 279 28.51 -8.42 -29.64
C ILE A 279 27.93 -7.61 -28.49
N LEU A 280 28.51 -6.43 -28.27
CA LEU A 280 28.05 -5.48 -27.29
C LEU A 280 27.30 -4.35 -28.00
N SER A 281 26.19 -3.91 -27.41
CA SER A 281 25.59 -2.64 -27.78
C SER A 281 26.51 -1.48 -27.37
N THR A 282 26.32 -0.32 -27.97
CA THR A 282 26.93 0.94 -27.53
C THR A 282 26.63 1.15 -26.06
N ARG A 283 27.66 1.51 -25.29
CA ARG A 283 27.51 1.92 -23.90
C ARG A 283 26.96 3.33 -23.86
N ASN A 284 25.66 3.45 -23.65
CA ASN A 284 24.99 4.74 -23.55
C ASN A 284 25.12 5.26 -22.12
N GLN A 285 25.59 6.51 -21.99
CA GLN A 285 25.54 7.24 -20.74
C GLN A 285 24.12 7.82 -20.59
N ILE A 286 23.51 7.59 -19.43
CA ILE A 286 22.16 8.06 -19.14
C ILE A 286 22.28 9.19 -18.12
N GLU A 287 21.92 10.39 -18.53
CA GLU A 287 21.93 11.55 -17.63
C GLU A 287 20.78 11.46 -16.62
N TYR A 288 21.05 11.97 -15.42
CA TYR A 288 20.01 12.10 -14.41
C TYR A 288 18.99 13.15 -14.85
N ASN A 289 17.71 12.77 -14.88
CA ASN A 289 16.61 13.69 -15.19
C ASN A 289 15.88 14.06 -13.89
N SER A 290 16.17 15.25 -13.37
CA SER A 290 15.58 15.77 -12.14
C SER A 290 14.04 15.81 -12.19
N GLN A 291 13.43 16.09 -13.34
CA GLN A 291 11.98 16.15 -13.48
C GLN A 291 11.33 14.78 -13.28
N ILE A 292 11.87 13.73 -13.93
CA ILE A 292 11.35 12.36 -13.81
C ILE A 292 11.52 11.85 -12.38
N ALA A 293 12.66 12.13 -11.75
CA ALA A 293 12.90 11.76 -10.36
C ALA A 293 11.93 12.48 -9.41
N PHE A 294 11.68 13.77 -9.63
CA PHE A 294 10.73 14.57 -8.87
C PHE A 294 9.29 14.06 -9.01
N ASP A 295 8.82 13.84 -10.24
CA ASP A 295 7.45 13.37 -10.51
C ASP A 295 7.18 12.01 -9.88
N ASN A 296 8.17 11.11 -9.90
CA ASN A 296 8.07 9.81 -9.23
C ASN A 296 8.06 9.93 -7.70
N ALA A 297 8.90 10.82 -7.13
CA ALA A 297 8.97 11.02 -5.68
C ALA A 297 7.65 11.57 -5.10
N ILE A 298 6.92 12.40 -5.85
CA ILE A 298 5.64 12.96 -5.40
C ILE A 298 4.42 12.12 -5.78
N LYS A 299 4.57 11.09 -6.63
CA LYS A 299 3.45 10.39 -7.28
C LYS A 299 2.37 9.92 -6.31
N GLU A 300 2.77 9.21 -5.25
CA GLU A 300 1.83 8.65 -4.27
C GLU A 300 1.13 9.73 -3.46
N GLU A 301 1.88 10.75 -3.02
CA GLU A 301 1.34 11.82 -2.19
C GLU A 301 0.46 12.79 -2.98
N LYS A 302 0.84 13.06 -4.24
CA LYS A 302 0.01 13.79 -5.20
C LYS A 302 -1.31 13.05 -5.42
N HIS A 303 -1.26 11.74 -5.69
CA HIS A 303 -2.47 10.92 -5.84
C HIS A 303 -3.33 10.90 -4.55
N ARG A 304 -2.72 10.85 -3.36
CA ARG A 304 -3.45 10.95 -2.08
C ARG A 304 -4.19 12.27 -1.97
N ALA A 305 -3.55 13.39 -2.33
CA ALA A 305 -4.16 14.72 -2.33
C ALA A 305 -5.24 14.88 -3.41
N ASP A 306 -5.01 14.35 -4.62
CA ASP A 306 -5.96 14.38 -5.75
C ASP A 306 -7.29 13.70 -5.40
N ASN A 307 -7.26 12.67 -4.54
CA ASN A 307 -8.46 11.92 -4.16
C ASN A 307 -9.31 12.56 -3.06
N ILE A 308 -8.91 13.70 -2.50
CA ILE A 308 -9.68 14.38 -1.45
C ILE A 308 -10.90 15.08 -2.07
N LYS A 309 -12.10 14.57 -1.78
CA LYS A 309 -13.36 15.10 -2.37
C LYS A 309 -14.30 15.70 -1.33
N THR A 310 -14.14 15.34 -0.07
CA THR A 310 -15.04 15.76 1.01
C THR A 310 -14.32 16.60 2.06
N HIS A 311 -15.11 17.41 2.79
CA HIS A 311 -14.61 18.19 3.90
C HIS A 311 -13.97 17.33 5.01
N ILE A 312 -14.53 16.15 5.28
CA ILE A 312 -14.03 15.21 6.29
C ILE A 312 -12.65 14.70 5.90
N GLU A 313 -12.48 14.28 4.66
CA GLU A 313 -11.19 13.82 4.12
C GLU A 313 -10.14 14.94 4.14
N ALA A 314 -10.53 16.18 3.81
CA ALA A 314 -9.64 17.34 3.84
C ALA A 314 -9.18 17.69 5.26
N GLU A 315 -10.07 17.67 6.25
CA GLU A 315 -9.72 17.87 7.67
C GLU A 315 -8.80 16.76 8.19
N GLN A 316 -9.05 15.51 7.81
CA GLN A 316 -8.18 14.39 8.20
C GLN A 316 -6.80 14.52 7.55
N TYR A 317 -6.75 14.80 6.25
CA TYR A 317 -5.49 15.02 5.53
C TYR A 317 -4.68 16.17 6.16
N LYS A 318 -5.34 17.27 6.54
CA LYS A 318 -4.69 18.41 7.21
C LYS A 318 -4.04 18.01 8.53
N LYS A 319 -4.68 17.15 9.33
CA LYS A 319 -4.11 16.66 10.60
C LYS A 319 -2.89 15.77 10.36
N ASP A 320 -2.93 14.95 9.31
CA ASP A 320 -1.87 14.00 8.96
C ASP A 320 -0.79 14.61 8.05
N PHE A 321 -0.93 15.89 7.68
CA PHE A 321 -0.04 16.54 6.73
C PHE A 321 1.34 16.80 7.35
N ASN A 322 2.37 16.16 6.79
CA ASN A 322 3.76 16.41 7.13
C ASN A 322 4.46 17.10 5.94
N PRO A 323 4.88 18.37 6.08
CA PRO A 323 5.52 19.10 4.98
C PRO A 323 6.90 18.56 4.58
N ASN A 324 7.49 17.69 5.41
CA ASN A 324 8.80 17.07 5.21
C ASN A 324 8.70 15.57 4.90
N LEU A 325 7.51 15.07 4.52
CA LEU A 325 7.29 13.65 4.22
C LEU A 325 8.22 13.14 3.13
N ILE A 326 8.43 13.94 2.09
CA ILE A 326 9.29 13.59 0.96
C ILE A 326 10.61 14.37 1.09
N PRO A 327 11.75 13.69 1.30
CA PRO A 327 13.04 14.36 1.40
C PRO A 327 13.33 15.25 0.20
N ASN A 328 14.04 16.36 0.39
CA ASN A 328 14.45 17.30 -0.67
C ASN A 328 13.30 18.00 -1.44
N ILE A 329 12.05 17.86 -1.00
CA ILE A 329 10.86 18.52 -1.56
C ILE A 329 10.17 19.33 -0.47
N THR A 330 9.81 20.58 -0.77
CA THR A 330 8.93 21.39 0.07
C THR A 330 7.49 21.14 -0.33
N MET A 331 6.67 20.68 0.61
CA MET A 331 5.22 20.54 0.43
C MET A 331 4.48 21.67 1.12
N LYS A 332 3.51 22.28 0.43
CA LYS A 332 2.60 23.30 1.00
C LYS A 332 1.16 22.91 0.78
N LEU A 333 0.42 22.68 1.87
CA LEU A 333 -1.02 22.47 1.83
C LEU A 333 -1.75 23.81 1.72
N THR A 334 -2.66 23.93 0.76
CA THR A 334 -3.68 24.98 0.74
C THR A 334 -5.03 24.33 0.99
N TYR A 335 -5.69 24.77 2.05
CA TYR A 335 -7.01 24.31 2.40
C TYR A 335 -7.85 25.46 2.94
N GLU A 336 -8.86 25.84 2.15
CA GLU A 336 -9.94 26.75 2.54
C GLU A 336 -11.19 25.90 2.81
N PRO A 337 -11.68 25.83 4.05
CA PRO A 337 -12.89 25.07 4.34
C PRO A 337 -14.09 25.69 3.60
N PRO A 338 -15.07 24.87 3.15
CA PRO A 338 -16.27 25.38 2.51
C PRO A 338 -17.06 26.28 3.46
N THR A 339 -17.58 27.41 2.95
CA THR A 339 -18.46 28.33 3.68
C THR A 339 -19.83 28.41 3.00
N LEU A 340 -20.82 28.98 3.67
CA LEU A 340 -22.18 29.01 3.15
C LEU A 340 -22.20 29.77 1.81
N GLY A 341 -22.55 29.06 0.73
CA GLY A 341 -22.56 29.62 -0.63
C GLY A 341 -21.20 29.70 -1.34
N LYS A 342 -20.11 29.20 -0.74
CA LYS A 342 -18.77 29.12 -1.37
C LYS A 342 -18.14 27.75 -1.15
N GLU A 343 -17.84 27.05 -2.23
CA GLU A 343 -17.07 25.80 -2.15
C GLU A 343 -15.70 26.03 -1.50
N GLY A 344 -15.25 25.02 -0.75
CA GLY A 344 -13.90 25.01 -0.20
C GLY A 344 -12.88 24.70 -1.29
N LEU A 345 -11.62 25.02 -1.03
CA LEU A 345 -10.52 24.75 -1.94
C LEU A 345 -9.49 23.87 -1.24
N PHE A 346 -9.08 22.78 -1.89
CA PHE A 346 -8.04 21.90 -1.38
C PHE A 346 -7.04 21.56 -2.49
N TYR A 347 -5.74 21.77 -2.23
CA TYR A 347 -4.65 21.23 -3.05
C TYR A 347 -3.30 21.29 -2.30
N VAL A 348 -2.33 20.53 -2.81
CA VAL A 348 -0.95 20.50 -2.30
C VAL A 348 0.00 20.94 -3.40
N PHE A 349 0.90 21.85 -3.04
CA PHE A 349 1.98 22.30 -3.88
C PHE A 349 3.29 21.59 -3.51
N PHE A 350 3.98 21.07 -4.52
CA PHE A 350 5.26 20.37 -4.40
C PHE A 350 6.33 21.20 -5.11
N SER A 351 7.40 21.54 -4.39
CA SER A 351 8.53 22.29 -4.96
C SER A 351 9.86 21.62 -4.60
N PRO A 352 10.77 21.39 -5.57
CA PRO A 352 12.14 21.01 -5.28
C PRO A 352 12.82 22.02 -4.36
N ILE A 353 13.70 21.53 -3.47
CA ILE A 353 14.60 22.38 -2.68
C ILE A 353 15.85 22.67 -3.51
N HIS A 354 16.26 23.94 -3.56
CA HIS A 354 17.47 24.38 -4.29
C HIS A 354 18.73 23.69 -3.75
N GLY A 355 19.67 23.32 -4.64
CA GLY A 355 20.92 22.65 -4.27
C GLY A 355 20.77 21.20 -3.79
N LYS A 356 19.66 20.53 -4.13
CA LYS A 356 19.33 19.15 -3.72
C LYS A 356 18.97 18.29 -4.93
N GLU A 357 18.69 17.02 -4.65
CA GLU A 357 18.45 15.94 -5.61
C GLU A 357 17.50 16.27 -6.78
N TYR A 358 16.52 17.14 -6.59
CA TYR A 358 15.52 17.48 -7.62
C TYR A 358 15.74 18.86 -8.25
N GLU A 359 16.90 19.47 -8.05
CA GLU A 359 17.24 20.76 -8.63
C GLU A 359 17.10 20.76 -10.17
N GLY A 360 16.43 21.78 -10.69
CA GLY A 360 16.08 21.90 -12.11
C GLY A 360 14.71 21.32 -12.50
N ALA A 361 14.02 20.58 -11.62
CA ALA A 361 12.64 20.17 -11.85
C ALA A 361 11.66 21.35 -11.68
N ASN A 362 10.61 21.36 -12.48
CA ASN A 362 9.51 22.30 -12.35
C ASN A 362 8.61 21.88 -11.17
N PRO A 363 8.17 22.83 -10.33
CA PRO A 363 7.19 22.57 -9.28
C PRO A 363 5.87 22.00 -9.84
N SER A 364 5.17 21.21 -9.02
CA SER A 364 3.92 20.55 -9.40
C SER A 364 2.84 20.78 -8.36
N TYR A 365 1.58 20.69 -8.77
CA TYR A 365 0.40 20.81 -7.90
C TYR A 365 -0.41 19.54 -7.96
N SER A 366 -1.01 19.11 -6.85
CA SER A 366 -2.15 18.20 -6.90
C SER A 366 -3.32 18.87 -7.66
N GLU A 367 -4.31 18.08 -8.07
CA GLU A 367 -5.58 18.60 -8.55
C GLU A 367 -6.18 19.58 -7.54
N LYS A 368 -6.77 20.65 -8.07
CA LYS A 368 -7.48 21.64 -7.27
C LYS A 368 -8.89 21.13 -7.05
N ASN A 369 -9.12 20.55 -5.89
CA ASN A 369 -10.41 20.00 -5.52
C ASN A 369 -11.30 21.08 -4.91
N SER A 370 -12.47 21.27 -5.53
CA SER A 370 -13.61 21.97 -4.92
C SER A 370 -14.25 21.05 -3.88
N ILE A 371 -14.26 21.50 -2.63
CA ILE A 371 -14.86 20.74 -1.53
C ILE A 371 -16.28 21.23 -1.31
N ALA A 372 -17.26 20.36 -1.61
CA ALA A 372 -18.67 20.68 -1.47
C ALA A 372 -19.08 20.91 -0.01
N TYR A 373 -20.09 21.76 0.18
CA TYR A 373 -20.64 22.12 1.48
C TYR A 373 -21.45 20.93 2.06
N ASN A 374 -20.98 20.33 3.16
CA ASN A 374 -21.70 19.27 3.86
C ASN A 374 -22.52 19.85 5.02
N TYR A 375 -23.78 20.17 4.74
CA TYR A 375 -24.73 20.72 5.73
C TYR A 375 -24.84 19.82 6.97
N GLN A 376 -24.93 18.50 6.77
CA GLN A 376 -25.15 17.53 7.85
C GLN A 376 -23.98 17.53 8.84
N TRP A 377 -22.74 17.45 8.37
CA TRP A 377 -21.57 17.42 9.26
C TRP A 377 -21.44 18.68 10.12
N LEU A 378 -21.76 19.86 9.57
CA LEU A 378 -21.76 21.10 10.35
C LEU A 378 -22.88 21.13 11.37
N PHE A 379 -24.06 20.62 11.02
CA PHE A 379 -25.18 20.47 11.94
C PHE A 379 -24.82 19.53 13.10
N ASP A 380 -24.26 18.34 12.79
CA ASP A 380 -23.81 17.35 13.78
C ASP A 380 -22.81 17.96 14.76
N ASN A 381 -21.82 18.71 14.26
CA ASN A 381 -20.83 19.37 15.12
C ASN A 381 -21.42 20.52 15.93
N ALA A 382 -22.33 21.31 15.37
CA ALA A 382 -22.98 22.41 16.07
C ALA A 382 -23.82 21.91 17.26
N ILE A 383 -24.41 20.72 17.15
CA ILE A 383 -25.23 20.12 18.21
C ILE A 383 -24.46 19.14 19.11
N LYS A 384 -23.24 18.74 18.75
CA LYS A 384 -22.49 17.65 19.40
C LYS A 384 -22.43 17.76 20.92
N ASP A 385 -21.98 18.90 21.43
CA ASP A 385 -21.82 19.12 22.87
C ASP A 385 -23.16 19.10 23.60
N GLU A 386 -24.21 19.60 22.95
CA GLU A 386 -25.55 19.66 23.51
C GLU A 386 -26.23 18.29 23.49
N LEU A 387 -26.09 17.55 22.39
CA LEU A 387 -26.53 16.16 22.24
C LEU A 387 -25.86 15.27 23.31
N GLN A 388 -24.56 15.47 23.57
CA GLN A 388 -23.84 14.74 24.61
C GLN A 388 -24.37 15.08 26.01
N LYS A 389 -24.63 16.36 26.32
CA LYS A 389 -25.23 16.75 27.61
C LYS A 389 -26.60 16.09 27.81
N VAL A 390 -27.47 16.16 26.81
CA VAL A 390 -28.81 15.56 26.84
C VAL A 390 -28.72 14.05 27.08
N ASN A 391 -27.86 13.35 26.34
CA ASN A 391 -27.66 11.91 26.46
C ASN A 391 -27.08 11.46 27.82
N ASN A 392 -26.48 12.38 28.59
CA ASN A 392 -25.90 12.10 29.90
C ASN A 392 -26.87 12.30 31.07
N ILE A 393 -28.08 12.78 30.83
CA ILE A 393 -29.11 12.93 31.87
C ILE A 393 -29.51 11.55 32.37
N LYS A 394 -29.54 11.37 33.70
CA LYS A 394 -29.83 10.07 34.33
C LYS A 394 -30.97 10.13 35.34
N THR A 395 -31.25 11.32 35.86
CA THR A 395 -32.20 11.51 36.95
C THR A 395 -33.38 12.38 36.51
N GLN A 396 -34.48 12.25 37.26
CA GLN A 396 -35.66 13.08 37.06
C GLN A 396 -35.35 14.57 37.25
N ILE A 397 -34.56 14.91 38.28
CA ILE A 397 -34.14 16.27 38.61
C ILE A 397 -33.38 16.89 37.43
N GLU A 398 -32.38 16.21 36.90
CA GLU A 398 -31.59 16.70 35.76
C GLU A 398 -32.46 16.92 34.52
N ALA A 399 -33.43 16.04 34.25
CA ALA A 399 -34.35 16.20 33.12
C ALA A 399 -35.26 17.43 33.29
N GLU A 400 -35.83 17.62 34.48
CA GLU A 400 -36.69 18.77 34.78
C GLU A 400 -35.90 20.09 34.77
N GLU A 401 -34.70 20.11 35.34
CA GLU A 401 -33.78 21.26 35.26
C GLU A 401 -33.41 21.59 33.81
N TYR A 402 -33.16 20.58 32.98
CA TYR A 402 -32.85 20.78 31.57
C TYR A 402 -34.03 21.40 30.83
N VAL A 403 -35.24 20.85 30.99
CA VAL A 403 -36.48 21.39 30.40
C VAL A 403 -36.74 22.81 30.87
N HIS A 404 -36.56 23.09 32.17
CA HIS A 404 -36.78 24.42 32.72
C HIS A 404 -35.75 25.43 32.20
N LYS A 405 -34.46 25.10 32.23
CA LYS A 405 -33.38 25.99 31.76
C LYS A 405 -33.46 26.27 30.26
N HIS A 406 -33.94 25.32 29.47
CA HIS A 406 -34.04 25.43 28.01
C HIS A 406 -35.48 25.65 27.52
N SER A 407 -36.40 26.04 28.41
CA SER A 407 -37.71 26.58 28.04
C SER A 407 -37.59 27.99 27.43
N ILE A 408 -36.44 28.64 27.59
CA ILE A 408 -36.01 29.82 26.86
C ILE A 408 -34.96 29.35 25.84
N PRO A 409 -35.10 29.66 24.53
CA PRO A 409 -34.18 29.17 23.51
C PRO A 409 -32.77 29.72 23.76
N HIS A 410 -31.93 28.94 24.43
CA HIS A 410 -30.49 29.11 24.36
C HIS A 410 -30.05 28.51 23.02
N GLU A 411 -29.91 29.41 22.05
CA GLU A 411 -29.79 29.12 20.63
C GLU A 411 -28.42 28.52 20.32
N ILE A 412 -28.40 27.25 19.95
CA ILE A 412 -27.50 26.87 18.85
C ILE A 412 -28.08 27.63 17.66
N PRO A 413 -27.38 28.63 17.09
CA PRO A 413 -27.94 29.44 16.01
C PRO A 413 -28.44 28.53 14.89
N ASP A 414 -29.59 28.84 14.30
CA ASP A 414 -30.21 28.07 13.21
C ASP A 414 -30.64 26.63 13.55
N VAL A 415 -30.79 26.30 14.84
CA VAL A 415 -31.34 25.02 15.30
C VAL A 415 -32.52 25.27 16.24
N ILE A 416 -33.66 24.65 15.92
CA ILE A 416 -34.86 24.56 16.75
C ILE A 416 -34.72 23.30 17.62
N LYS A 417 -34.89 23.46 18.94
CA LYS A 417 -34.89 22.34 19.90
C LYS A 417 -36.30 22.05 20.37
N GLU A 418 -36.68 20.79 20.31
CA GLU A 418 -37.96 20.30 20.84
C GLU A 418 -37.69 19.32 21.98
N ASN A 419 -38.02 19.72 23.21
CA ASN A 419 -37.89 18.88 24.39
C ASN A 419 -39.15 18.03 24.55
N ILE A 420 -38.99 16.71 24.56
CA ILE A 420 -40.07 15.75 24.80
C ILE A 420 -39.81 15.11 26.16
N TYR A 421 -40.53 15.59 27.18
CA TYR A 421 -40.47 15.08 28.55
C TYR A 421 -41.83 14.54 28.99
N THR A 422 -41.84 13.32 29.48
CA THR A 422 -42.99 12.70 30.16
C THR A 422 -42.51 12.34 31.57
N PRO A 423 -43.00 13.02 32.63
CA PRO A 423 -42.58 12.73 33.98
C PRO A 423 -43.03 11.33 34.42
N PRO A 424 -42.27 10.65 35.30
CA PRO A 424 -42.69 9.38 35.89
C PRO A 424 -43.89 9.59 36.83
N ASP A 425 -44.89 8.70 36.76
CA ASP A 425 -46.11 8.78 37.59
C ASP A 425 -45.93 8.08 38.94
N ASP A 426 -45.31 6.89 38.90
CA ASP A 426 -44.94 6.09 40.05
C ASP A 426 -43.77 5.14 39.72
N SER A 427 -43.31 4.37 40.72
CA SER A 427 -42.20 3.41 40.56
C SER A 427 -42.43 2.32 39.50
N SER A 428 -43.67 2.06 39.08
CA SER A 428 -44.04 1.08 38.06
C SER A 428 -44.21 1.68 36.66
N LYS A 429 -44.28 3.01 36.54
CA LYS A 429 -44.45 3.75 35.29
C LYS A 429 -43.33 4.78 35.13
N PRO A 430 -42.15 4.35 34.62
CA PRO A 430 -41.07 5.28 34.37
C PRO A 430 -41.46 6.32 33.32
N GLY A 431 -40.92 7.52 33.47
CA GLY A 431 -41.05 8.61 32.53
C GLY A 431 -40.09 8.45 31.37
N SER A 432 -40.09 9.42 30.45
CA SER A 432 -39.10 9.48 29.39
C SER A 432 -38.67 10.90 29.05
N PHE A 433 -37.43 11.04 28.61
CA PHE A 433 -36.87 12.30 28.17
C PHE A 433 -36.08 12.12 26.87
N GLN A 434 -36.31 13.01 25.89
CA GLN A 434 -35.52 13.13 24.67
C GLN A 434 -35.60 14.54 24.11
N VAL A 435 -34.62 14.93 23.30
CA VAL A 435 -34.58 16.21 22.59
C VAL A 435 -34.45 15.95 21.10
N ILE A 436 -35.27 16.63 20.30
CA ILE A 436 -35.16 16.68 18.84
C ILE A 436 -34.49 17.99 18.45
N PHE A 437 -33.45 17.89 17.62
CA PHE A 437 -32.74 19.01 17.02
C PHE A 437 -33.18 19.12 15.56
N ASN A 438 -33.84 20.23 15.22
CA ASN A 438 -34.36 20.52 13.89
C ASN A 438 -33.58 21.70 13.30
N PRO A 439 -32.97 21.59 12.12
CA PRO A 439 -32.40 22.76 11.45
C PRO A 439 -33.50 23.75 11.04
N LYS A 440 -33.26 25.06 11.19
CA LYS A 440 -34.19 26.09 10.69
C LYS A 440 -34.27 26.00 9.15
N PRO A 441 -35.48 26.06 8.54
CA PRO A 441 -35.65 25.97 7.08
C PRO A 441 -34.89 27.02 6.27
N ASP A 442 -34.66 28.20 6.85
CA ASP A 442 -33.94 29.34 6.28
C ASP A 442 -32.55 29.55 6.93
N GLY A 443 -32.14 28.65 7.81
CA GLY A 443 -30.90 28.74 8.56
C GLY A 443 -29.69 28.10 7.86
N LYS A 444 -28.52 28.26 8.47
CA LYS A 444 -27.23 27.71 8.01
C LYS A 444 -27.24 26.21 7.74
N TYR A 445 -28.12 25.46 8.41
CA TYR A 445 -28.20 24.00 8.35
C TYR A 445 -29.43 23.48 7.59
N SER A 446 -30.11 24.33 6.80
CA SER A 446 -31.36 23.99 6.09
C SER A 446 -31.30 22.76 5.17
N GLY A 447 -30.10 22.37 4.71
CA GLY A 447 -29.87 21.13 3.95
C GLY A 447 -29.64 19.86 4.78
N SER A 448 -29.70 19.94 6.11
CA SER A 448 -29.49 18.82 7.04
C SER A 448 -30.79 18.13 7.41
N THR A 449 -30.68 16.87 7.84
CA THR A 449 -31.77 16.12 8.46
C THR A 449 -31.79 16.33 9.97
N GLN A 450 -32.98 16.21 10.57
CA GLN A 450 -33.16 16.28 12.02
C GLN A 450 -32.36 15.20 12.74
N ILE A 451 -31.90 15.50 13.96
CA ILE A 451 -31.26 14.53 14.85
C ILE A 451 -32.03 14.44 16.16
N THR A 452 -32.26 13.23 16.64
CA THR A 452 -32.92 12.98 17.93
C THR A 452 -31.93 12.39 18.92
N SER A 453 -31.95 12.88 20.16
CA SER A 453 -31.17 12.29 21.24
C SER A 453 -31.64 10.86 21.56
N ASN A 454 -30.86 10.14 22.36
CA ASN A 454 -31.35 8.89 22.90
C ASN A 454 -32.62 9.15 23.73
N LYS A 455 -33.58 8.22 23.62
CA LYS A 455 -34.72 8.21 24.53
C LYS A 455 -34.27 7.67 25.88
N ILE A 456 -34.26 8.52 26.89
CA ILE A 456 -33.82 8.19 28.24
C ILE A 456 -35.05 7.82 29.07
N GLU A 457 -35.01 6.64 29.70
CA GLU A 457 -36.00 6.25 30.68
C GLU A 457 -35.70 6.95 32.02
N ILE A 458 -36.68 7.68 32.54
CA ILE A 458 -36.55 8.44 33.79
C ILE A 458 -37.26 7.66 34.90
N LYS A 459 -36.47 7.13 35.85
CA LYS A 459 -37.02 6.42 37.00
C LYS A 459 -37.68 7.40 37.97
N PHE A 460 -38.75 6.95 38.60
CA PHE A 460 -39.43 7.70 39.66
C PHE A 460 -38.50 7.86 40.87
N ASP A 461 -38.05 9.09 41.12
CA ASP A 461 -37.26 9.40 42.31
C ASP A 461 -38.22 9.60 43.50
N VAL A 462 -38.30 8.57 44.35
CA VAL A 462 -39.24 8.52 45.47
C VAL A 462 -39.02 9.68 46.45
N GLN A 463 -37.78 10.10 46.71
CA GLN A 463 -37.50 11.19 47.66
C GLN A 463 -37.85 12.54 47.05
N TYR A 464 -37.39 12.81 45.82
CA TYR A 464 -37.63 14.08 45.15
C TYR A 464 -39.14 14.36 44.99
N ASN A 465 -39.91 13.35 44.57
CA ASN A 465 -41.34 13.52 44.42
C ASN A 465 -42.08 13.61 45.77
N PHE A 466 -41.56 13.01 46.83
CA PHE A 466 -42.08 13.18 48.19
C PHE A 466 -41.86 14.62 48.68
N ASP A 467 -40.63 15.14 48.56
CA ASP A 467 -40.27 16.49 48.98
C ASP A 467 -41.11 17.54 48.24
N ASN A 468 -41.28 17.39 46.93
CA ASN A 468 -42.14 18.27 46.13
C ASN A 468 -43.60 18.21 46.55
N ALA A 469 -44.13 17.03 46.89
CA ALA A 469 -45.51 16.88 47.32
C ALA A 469 -45.79 17.58 48.66
N ILE A 470 -44.81 17.62 49.57
CA ILE A 470 -44.96 18.24 50.88
C ILE A 470 -44.47 19.68 50.94
N LYS A 471 -43.72 20.16 49.95
CA LYS A 471 -43.02 21.47 49.97
C LYS A 471 -43.90 22.64 50.39
N SER A 472 -45.08 22.77 49.78
CA SER A 472 -46.02 23.84 50.12
C SER A 472 -46.52 23.75 51.56
N GLU A 473 -46.71 22.53 52.04
CA GLU A 473 -47.25 22.28 53.38
C GLU A 473 -46.17 22.42 54.46
N LEU A 474 -44.95 21.96 54.20
CA LEU A 474 -43.80 22.22 55.05
C LEU A 474 -43.58 23.73 55.21
N SER A 475 -43.73 24.49 54.12
CA SER A 475 -43.68 25.96 54.16
C SER A 475 -44.81 26.56 55.00
N ARG A 476 -46.05 26.08 54.85
CA ARG A 476 -47.18 26.51 55.68
C ARG A 476 -46.97 26.21 57.17
N ALA A 477 -46.53 25.00 57.52
CA ALA A 477 -46.17 24.65 58.88
C ALA A 477 -45.07 25.56 59.42
N SER A 478 -44.07 25.89 58.59
CA SER A 478 -42.96 26.78 58.97
C SER A 478 -43.37 28.23 59.25
N SER A 479 -44.51 28.67 58.70
CA SER A 479 -45.04 30.01 58.95
C SER A 479 -45.75 30.16 60.29
N VAL A 480 -46.07 29.06 60.99
CA VAL A 480 -46.76 29.08 62.29
C VAL A 480 -45.80 29.59 63.37
N LYS A 481 -46.10 30.77 63.91
CA LYS A 481 -45.29 31.48 64.91
C LYS A 481 -46.08 31.86 66.15
N THR A 482 -47.41 31.95 66.06
CA THR A 482 -48.26 32.38 67.17
C THR A 482 -49.15 31.25 67.69
N ARG A 483 -49.64 31.39 68.93
CA ARG A 483 -50.57 30.44 69.54
C ARG A 483 -51.89 30.30 68.76
N PRO A 484 -52.55 31.38 68.29
CA PRO A 484 -53.72 31.26 67.41
C PRO A 484 -53.44 30.44 66.15
N GLU A 485 -52.33 30.74 65.46
CA GLU A 485 -51.94 30.00 64.24
C GLU A 485 -51.71 28.51 64.50
N ALA A 486 -51.05 28.17 65.62
CA ALA A 486 -50.80 26.78 65.99
C ALA A 486 -52.09 26.04 66.36
N ARG A 487 -53.01 26.70 67.07
CA ARG A 487 -54.32 26.15 67.42
C ARG A 487 -55.19 25.91 66.19
N ASP A 488 -55.16 26.83 65.24
CA ASP A 488 -56.01 26.80 64.04
C ASP A 488 -55.40 25.99 62.89
N TYR A 489 -54.17 25.48 63.05
CA TYR A 489 -53.50 24.68 62.04
C TYR A 489 -54.27 23.37 61.78
N LYS A 490 -54.88 23.29 60.59
CA LYS A 490 -55.56 22.08 60.10
C LYS A 490 -54.62 21.30 59.20
N LYS A 491 -54.32 20.04 59.57
CA LYS A 491 -53.55 19.13 58.70
C LYS A 491 -54.25 18.94 57.34
N PRO A 492 -53.55 19.07 56.20
CA PRO A 492 -54.15 18.80 54.90
C PRO A 492 -54.20 17.29 54.63
N THR A 493 -54.77 16.90 53.49
CA THR A 493 -54.64 15.54 52.95
C THR A 493 -53.75 15.59 51.71
N ILE A 494 -52.60 14.93 51.77
CA ILE A 494 -51.68 14.77 50.63
C ILE A 494 -51.63 13.27 50.31
N ALA A 495 -52.01 12.90 49.08
CA ALA A 495 -52.12 11.50 48.70
C ALA A 495 -50.77 10.77 48.85
N GLY A 496 -50.74 9.68 49.63
CA GLY A 496 -49.53 8.89 49.88
C GLY A 496 -48.60 9.44 50.96
N VAL A 497 -49.02 10.47 51.71
CA VAL A 497 -48.28 11.05 52.84
C VAL A 497 -49.14 11.02 54.11
N ASP A 498 -48.61 10.39 55.16
CA ASP A 498 -49.15 10.42 56.51
C ASP A 498 -48.63 11.67 57.25
N ILE A 499 -49.54 12.55 57.66
CA ILE A 499 -49.21 13.80 58.35
C ILE A 499 -49.63 13.71 59.81
N LYS A 500 -48.69 13.87 60.74
CA LYS A 500 -48.97 14.03 62.18
C LYS A 500 -48.67 15.46 62.60
N HIS A 501 -49.55 16.02 63.39
CA HIS A 501 -49.44 17.35 63.98
C HIS A 501 -49.56 17.21 65.50
N GLU A 502 -48.65 17.84 66.23
CA GLU A 502 -48.62 17.87 67.68
C GLU A 502 -48.55 19.31 68.17
N TYR A 503 -49.63 19.73 68.83
CA TYR A 503 -49.70 20.97 69.58
C TYR A 503 -50.77 20.80 70.68
N ASN A 504 -50.39 20.96 71.94
CA ASN A 504 -51.31 20.86 73.07
C ASN A 504 -51.56 22.23 73.69
N ASP A 505 -52.66 22.86 73.28
CA ASP A 505 -53.05 24.18 73.80
C ASP A 505 -53.38 24.15 75.31
N LYS A 506 -53.73 22.98 75.88
CA LYS A 506 -54.07 22.87 77.32
C LYS A 506 -52.85 22.89 78.24
N GLU A 507 -51.66 22.63 77.70
CA GLU A 507 -50.40 22.61 78.46
C GLU A 507 -49.64 23.94 78.40
N GLN A 508 -50.20 24.93 77.68
CA GLN A 508 -49.68 26.30 77.65
C GLN A 508 -49.75 26.91 79.06
N VAL A 509 -48.59 27.11 79.67
CA VAL A 509 -48.44 27.79 80.95
C VAL A 509 -47.80 29.16 80.72
N ILE A 510 -48.35 30.19 81.35
CA ILE A 510 -47.79 31.55 81.34
C ILE A 510 -46.29 31.50 81.64
N GLY A 511 -45.48 32.04 80.72
CA GLY A 511 -44.03 32.09 80.86
C GLY A 511 -43.25 30.87 80.36
N LYS A 512 -43.93 29.83 79.88
CA LYS A 512 -43.30 28.68 79.23
C LYS A 512 -43.58 28.70 77.72
N TRP A 513 -42.66 28.10 76.97
CA TRP A 513 -42.82 27.87 75.54
C TRP A 513 -43.45 26.49 75.33
N THR A 514 -44.42 26.39 74.42
CA THR A 514 -44.98 25.10 73.99
C THR A 514 -44.46 24.76 72.59
N VAL A 515 -44.30 23.49 72.27
CA VAL A 515 -43.80 23.05 70.96
C VAL A 515 -44.97 22.83 70.02
N PHE A 516 -44.91 23.45 68.85
CA PHE A 516 -45.71 23.10 67.68
C PHE A 516 -44.83 22.25 66.77
N SER A 517 -45.31 21.07 66.35
CA SER A 517 -44.58 20.24 65.40
C SER A 517 -45.49 19.56 64.39
N VAL A 518 -44.94 19.35 63.19
CA VAL A 518 -45.59 18.63 62.09
C VAL A 518 -44.58 17.67 61.50
N SER A 519 -44.97 16.40 61.35
CA SER A 519 -44.19 15.38 60.65
C SER A 519 -44.93 14.90 59.41
N PHE A 520 -44.16 14.70 58.34
CA PHE A 520 -44.59 14.17 57.07
C PHE A 520 -43.88 12.84 56.88
N SER A 521 -44.63 11.75 56.80
CA SER A 521 -44.08 10.42 56.54
C SER A 521 -44.74 9.81 55.30
N PRO A 522 -44.01 9.10 54.43
CA PRO A 522 -44.65 8.39 53.35
C PRO A 522 -45.57 7.29 53.89
N SER A 523 -46.79 7.19 53.36
CA SER A 523 -47.72 6.14 53.75
C SER A 523 -47.17 4.77 53.33
N ARG A 524 -47.36 3.74 54.17
CA ARG A 524 -46.81 2.39 53.97
C ARG A 524 -47.13 1.76 52.61
N ASN A 525 -48.30 2.06 52.05
CA ASN A 525 -48.75 1.59 50.74
C ASN A 525 -48.88 2.73 49.71
N GLY A 526 -48.31 3.89 49.99
CA GLY A 526 -48.33 5.06 49.12
C GLY A 526 -47.23 5.02 48.06
N LYS A 527 -47.38 5.84 47.01
CA LYS A 527 -46.37 5.96 45.93
C LYS A 527 -45.02 6.51 46.38
N TYR A 528 -44.94 7.07 47.58
CA TYR A 528 -43.70 7.60 48.19
C TYR A 528 -43.04 6.61 49.16
N ASN A 529 -43.49 5.36 49.23
CA ASN A 529 -42.94 4.37 50.14
C ASN A 529 -41.42 4.20 49.91
N GLY A 530 -40.63 4.39 50.97
CA GLY A 530 -39.17 4.40 50.92
C GLY A 530 -38.53 5.80 51.02
N ALA A 531 -39.30 6.88 50.89
CA ALA A 531 -38.80 8.23 51.18
C ALA A 531 -38.48 8.41 52.67
N LYS A 532 -37.54 9.31 52.97
CA LYS A 532 -37.27 9.79 54.33
C LYS A 532 -38.37 10.75 54.75
N SER A 533 -38.81 10.61 56.00
CA SER A 533 -39.78 11.52 56.60
C SER A 533 -39.15 12.89 56.84
N GLU A 534 -39.97 13.93 56.70
CA GLU A 534 -39.58 15.31 57.01
C GLU A 534 -40.29 15.80 58.26
N TYR A 535 -39.62 16.67 59.02
CA TYR A 535 -40.10 17.14 60.31
C TYR A 535 -39.84 18.62 60.50
N PHE A 536 -40.86 19.33 60.95
CA PHE A 536 -40.75 20.72 61.37
C PHE A 536 -41.18 20.87 62.82
N SER A 537 -40.44 21.69 63.58
CA SER A 537 -40.83 22.08 64.93
C SER A 537 -40.50 23.53 65.21
N ASN A 538 -41.41 24.21 65.90
CA ASN A 538 -41.23 25.57 66.38
C ASN A 538 -41.64 25.70 67.85
N ARG A 539 -41.02 26.63 68.58
CA ARG A 539 -41.42 26.99 69.94
C ARG A 539 -42.36 28.18 69.88
N ILE A 540 -43.54 28.03 70.45
CA ILE A 540 -44.60 29.04 70.45
C ILE A 540 -44.70 29.66 71.86
N PRO A 541 -44.52 30.97 72.01
CA PRO A 541 -44.64 31.63 73.31
C PRO A 541 -46.10 31.69 73.76
N TYR A 542 -46.32 31.73 75.06
CA TYR A 542 -47.65 31.96 75.62
C TYR A 542 -48.12 33.39 75.31
N VAL A 543 -49.29 33.50 74.67
CA VAL A 543 -50.08 34.73 74.55
C VAL A 543 -51.53 34.34 74.85
N ALA A 544 -52.22 35.10 75.68
CA ALA A 544 -53.63 34.84 76.00
C ALA A 544 -54.50 35.10 74.76
N ILE A 545 -55.42 34.18 74.49
CA ILE A 545 -56.32 34.23 73.32
C ILE A 545 -57.79 34.34 73.74
N HIS A 546 -58.08 34.14 75.02
CA HIS A 546 -59.39 34.38 75.63
C HIS A 546 -59.31 35.40 76.76
N GLU A 547 -60.29 36.32 76.82
CA GLU A 547 -60.41 37.31 77.90
C GLU A 547 -60.47 36.66 79.29
N GLN A 548 -61.04 35.44 79.39
CA GLN A 548 -61.07 34.68 80.64
C GLN A 548 -59.68 34.37 81.20
N GLU A 549 -58.67 34.13 80.35
CA GLU A 549 -57.30 33.87 80.80
C GLU A 549 -56.70 35.10 81.50
N TYR A 550 -57.04 36.31 81.05
CA TYR A 550 -56.69 37.56 81.72
C TYR A 550 -57.45 37.72 83.05
N LEU A 551 -58.77 37.48 83.03
CA LEU A 551 -59.61 37.57 84.23
C LEU A 551 -59.15 36.60 85.32
N ASP A 552 -58.80 35.37 84.95
CA ASP A 552 -58.29 34.35 85.87
C ASP A 552 -56.92 34.75 86.45
N ALA A 553 -56.07 35.42 85.65
CA ALA A 553 -54.77 35.90 86.11
C ALA A 553 -54.89 37.02 87.17
N ILE A 554 -55.84 37.94 87.02
CA ILE A 554 -56.06 39.04 87.99
C ILE A 554 -56.93 38.62 89.18
N LYS A 555 -57.70 37.53 89.05
CA LYS A 555 -58.67 37.05 90.04
C LYS A 555 -58.09 36.94 91.47
N PRO A 556 -56.88 36.41 91.72
CA PRO A 556 -56.34 36.33 93.08
C PRO A 556 -56.15 37.72 93.73
N MET A 557 -55.64 38.70 92.96
CA MET A 557 -55.41 40.05 93.47
C MET A 557 -56.72 40.82 93.63
N ARG A 558 -57.64 40.66 92.67
CA ARG A 558 -59.00 41.22 92.78
C ARG A 558 -59.70 40.71 94.03
N LYS A 559 -59.63 39.40 94.29
CA LYS A 559 -60.20 38.79 95.49
C LYS A 559 -59.57 39.34 96.77
N LYS A 560 -58.24 39.49 96.84
CA LYS A 560 -57.56 40.11 97.98
C LYS A 560 -58.12 41.50 98.32
N PHE A 561 -58.43 42.31 97.31
CA PHE A 561 -59.07 43.62 97.50
C PHE A 561 -60.54 43.53 97.92
N GLU A 562 -61.30 42.64 97.28
CA GLU A 562 -62.71 42.38 97.61
C GLU A 562 -62.88 41.84 99.05
N ASP A 563 -61.88 41.13 99.59
CA ASP A 563 -61.88 40.57 100.94
C ASP A 563 -61.58 41.62 102.06
N ILE A 564 -61.19 42.85 101.72
CA ILE A 564 -60.96 43.93 102.72
C ILE A 564 -62.29 44.30 103.42
N PRO A 565 -62.43 44.23 104.75
CA PRO A 565 -63.69 44.58 105.41
C PRO A 565 -64.08 46.06 105.20
N THR A 566 -65.38 46.37 105.01
CA THR A 566 -65.85 47.77 104.94
C THR A 566 -65.88 48.44 106.32
N SER A 567 -66.17 47.67 107.36
CA SER A 567 -66.09 48.07 108.76
C SER A 567 -64.73 47.64 109.34
N PHE A 568 -63.93 48.61 109.79
CA PHE A 568 -62.60 48.38 110.39
C PHE A 568 -61.53 47.78 109.46
N GLY A 569 -61.69 47.90 108.13
CA GLY A 569 -60.72 47.37 107.15
C GLY A 569 -59.52 48.26 106.87
N ALA A 570 -59.33 49.35 107.63
CA ALA A 570 -58.28 50.33 107.37
C ALA A 570 -56.87 49.70 107.41
N GLU A 571 -56.65 48.78 108.35
CA GLU A 571 -55.39 48.05 108.49
C GLU A 571 -55.17 47.07 107.32
N ALA A 572 -56.22 46.37 106.87
CA ALA A 572 -56.13 45.47 105.72
C ALA A 572 -55.85 46.23 104.41
N ALA A 573 -56.45 47.41 104.25
CA ALA A 573 -56.19 48.30 103.11
C ALA A 573 -54.77 48.88 103.15
N LYS A 574 -54.29 49.28 104.33
CA LYS A 574 -52.91 49.73 104.56
C LYS A 574 -51.90 48.62 104.22
N ASN A 575 -52.16 47.38 104.66
CA ASN A 575 -51.33 46.23 104.35
C ASN A 575 -51.27 45.94 102.85
N LEU A 576 -52.41 46.04 102.14
CA LEU A 576 -52.42 45.89 100.68
C LEU A 576 -51.68 47.04 99.97
N TRP A 577 -51.80 48.27 100.46
CA TRP A 577 -51.05 49.43 99.98
C TRP A 577 -49.53 49.19 100.07
N ILE A 578 -49.05 48.76 101.23
CA ILE A 578 -47.63 48.42 101.46
C ILE A 578 -47.22 47.23 100.59
N GLU A 579 -48.05 46.18 100.49
CA GLU A 579 -47.78 45.01 99.64
C GLU A 579 -47.57 45.40 98.17
N LEU A 580 -48.28 46.42 97.69
CA LEU A 580 -48.17 46.94 96.32
C LEU A 580 -47.01 47.93 96.14
N GLY A 581 -46.23 48.23 97.19
CA GLY A 581 -45.07 49.11 97.15
C GLY A 581 -45.36 50.56 97.53
N GLY A 582 -46.54 50.83 98.11
CA GLY A 582 -46.85 52.13 98.68
C GLY A 582 -46.08 52.40 99.98
N ASP A 583 -45.70 53.66 100.22
CA ASP A 583 -45.02 54.07 101.45
C ASP A 583 -46.01 54.20 102.62
N GLU A 584 -45.66 53.60 103.76
CA GLU A 584 -46.49 53.59 104.96
C GLU A 584 -46.76 55.01 105.49
N GLY A 585 -45.75 55.88 105.47
CA GLY A 585 -45.85 57.24 105.97
C GLY A 585 -46.79 58.12 105.16
N TRP A 586 -46.95 57.84 103.86
CA TRP A 586 -47.94 58.53 103.02
C TRP A 586 -49.37 58.09 103.33
N TRP A 587 -49.59 56.82 103.67
CA TRP A 587 -50.91 56.33 104.06
C TRP A 587 -51.43 57.01 105.33
N ASP A 588 -50.59 57.12 106.35
CA ASP A 588 -50.96 57.63 107.67
C ASP A 588 -51.12 59.16 107.70
N LYS A 589 -50.55 59.88 106.73
CA LYS A 589 -50.56 61.35 106.65
C LYS A 589 -51.63 61.94 105.73
N LEU A 590 -52.52 61.11 105.18
CA LEU A 590 -53.62 61.57 104.33
C LEU A 590 -54.54 62.53 105.09
N GLY A 591 -54.56 63.81 104.71
CA GLY A 591 -55.48 64.82 105.21
C GLY A 591 -56.85 64.76 104.54
N PRO A 592 -57.86 65.53 104.99
CA PRO A 592 -59.20 65.51 104.42
C PRO A 592 -59.21 65.89 102.92
N GLY A 593 -59.76 65.03 102.07
CA GLY A 593 -59.82 65.24 100.62
C GLY A 593 -58.56 64.87 99.83
N ASP A 594 -57.51 64.37 100.50
CA ASP A 594 -56.29 63.93 99.84
C ASP A 594 -56.50 62.63 99.05
N THR A 595 -55.73 62.48 97.97
CA THR A 595 -55.69 61.26 97.16
C THR A 595 -54.25 60.80 97.01
N ILE A 596 -53.99 59.52 97.27
CA ILE A 596 -52.70 58.86 97.01
C ILE A 596 -52.89 57.67 96.10
N ASN A 597 -51.86 57.41 95.29
CA ASN A 597 -51.83 56.30 94.35
C ASN A 597 -50.50 55.55 94.49
N THR A 598 -50.55 54.23 94.38
CA THR A 598 -49.36 53.39 94.20
C THR A 598 -49.56 52.46 93.01
N THR A 599 -48.45 52.01 92.42
CA THR A 599 -48.47 51.10 91.27
C THR A 599 -47.53 49.94 91.46
N ASN A 600 -47.98 48.74 91.07
CA ASN A 600 -47.18 47.53 91.08
C ASN A 600 -47.21 46.83 89.72
N LEU A 601 -46.06 46.31 89.28
CA LEU A 601 -45.92 45.56 88.02
C LEU A 601 -45.54 44.08 88.24
N GLU A 602 -45.24 43.67 89.46
CA GLU A 602 -44.62 42.38 89.76
C GLU A 602 -45.61 41.35 90.34
N LYS A 603 -46.72 41.81 90.93
CA LYS A 603 -47.67 40.93 91.63
C LYS A 603 -48.55 40.09 90.71
N VAL A 604 -48.88 40.61 89.53
CA VAL A 604 -49.51 39.83 88.46
C VAL A 604 -48.67 40.07 87.23
N ARG A 605 -48.06 38.99 86.70
CA ARG A 605 -47.15 39.07 85.55
C ARG A 605 -47.82 39.81 84.39
N ASP A 606 -47.11 40.77 83.83
CA ASP A 606 -47.51 41.56 82.65
C ASP A 606 -48.83 42.36 82.84
N VAL A 607 -49.25 42.58 84.09
CA VAL A 607 -50.41 43.43 84.43
C VAL A 607 -49.95 44.51 85.42
N ARG A 608 -50.15 45.76 85.05
CA ARG A 608 -49.99 46.91 85.94
C ARG A 608 -51.20 47.02 86.86
N ILE A 609 -50.95 47.08 88.16
CA ILE A 609 -51.96 47.29 89.18
C ILE A 609 -51.80 48.71 89.71
N TRP A 610 -52.87 49.51 89.66
CA TRP A 610 -52.92 50.80 90.36
C TRP A 610 -53.82 50.67 91.56
N PHE A 611 -53.37 51.12 92.72
CA PHE A 611 -54.18 51.18 93.93
C PHE A 611 -54.29 52.63 94.37
N GLN A 612 -55.53 53.09 94.54
CA GLN A 612 -55.85 54.47 94.89
C GLN A 612 -56.60 54.50 96.21
N ALA A 613 -56.19 55.41 97.09
CA ALA A 613 -56.90 55.73 98.32
C ALA A 613 -57.22 57.22 98.37
N GLU A 614 -58.43 57.54 98.82
CA GLU A 614 -58.96 58.89 98.97
C GLU A 614 -59.56 59.02 100.37
N THR A 615 -59.28 60.12 101.07
CA THR A 615 -59.91 60.46 102.35
C THR A 615 -61.15 61.32 102.12
N ASP A 616 -62.22 61.07 102.87
CA ASP A 616 -63.38 61.97 102.85
C ASP A 616 -63.04 63.37 103.40
N GLN A 617 -63.94 64.33 103.16
CA GLN A 617 -63.77 65.72 103.62
C GLN A 617 -63.74 65.87 105.15
N THR A 618 -64.08 64.82 105.90
CA THR A 618 -64.03 64.81 107.36
C THR A 618 -62.72 64.22 107.89
N GLY A 619 -61.94 63.55 107.04
CA GLY A 619 -60.73 62.81 107.42
C GLY A 619 -61.00 61.51 108.18
N ILE A 620 -62.26 61.08 108.32
CA ILE A 620 -62.66 59.95 109.17
C ILE A 620 -62.79 58.66 108.35
N GLY A 621 -63.28 58.73 107.11
CA GLY A 621 -63.40 57.60 106.20
C GLY A 621 -62.38 57.65 105.07
N LYS A 622 -61.89 56.49 104.63
CA LYS A 622 -61.13 56.34 103.38
C LYS A 622 -61.94 55.56 102.36
N LYS A 623 -61.88 55.95 101.10
CA LYS A 623 -62.34 55.15 99.97
C LYS A 623 -61.14 54.61 99.24
N ILE A 624 -61.17 53.32 98.90
CA ILE A 624 -60.12 52.68 98.11
C ILE A 624 -60.67 52.11 96.82
N ARG A 625 -59.86 52.08 95.78
CA ARG A 625 -60.14 51.34 94.55
C ARG A 625 -58.84 50.84 93.92
N MET A 626 -58.97 49.84 93.07
CA MET A 626 -57.87 49.24 92.34
C MET A 626 -58.18 49.13 90.86
N ASN A 627 -57.17 49.35 90.02
CA ASN A 627 -57.19 49.18 88.58
C ASN A 627 -56.25 48.05 88.18
N PHE A 628 -56.66 47.27 87.19
CA PHE A 628 -55.81 46.33 86.47
C PHE A 628 -55.69 46.76 85.02
N SER A 629 -54.47 46.89 84.51
CA SER A 629 -54.20 47.29 83.13
C SER A 629 -53.07 46.44 82.55
N PRO A 630 -53.31 45.66 81.47
CA PRO A 630 -52.23 44.95 80.79
C PRO A 630 -51.12 45.90 80.33
N THR A 631 -49.86 45.48 80.43
CA THR A 631 -48.75 46.26 79.85
C THR A 631 -48.75 46.17 78.32
N LYS A 632 -48.09 47.14 77.65
CA LYS A 632 -48.05 47.20 76.17
C LYS A 632 -47.48 45.94 75.51
N ASP A 633 -46.52 45.28 76.15
CA ASP A 633 -45.88 44.06 75.68
C ASP A 633 -46.37 42.80 76.43
N SER A 634 -47.54 42.90 77.06
CA SER A 634 -48.06 41.81 77.88
C SER A 634 -48.53 40.62 77.07
N VAL A 635 -48.50 39.44 77.70
CA VAL A 635 -49.18 38.25 77.18
C VAL A 635 -50.70 38.44 77.06
N TYR A 636 -51.28 39.47 77.67
CA TYR A 636 -52.71 39.78 77.64
C TYR A 636 -53.06 40.95 76.71
N LYS A 637 -52.11 41.53 75.97
CA LYS A 637 -52.28 42.78 75.23
C LYS A 637 -53.50 42.82 74.29
N ASP A 638 -53.87 41.67 73.72
CA ASP A 638 -54.92 41.56 72.71
C ASP A 638 -56.31 41.24 73.31
N VAL A 639 -56.35 40.72 74.56
CA VAL A 639 -57.58 40.21 75.19
C VAL A 639 -57.92 40.85 76.53
N GLY A 640 -56.92 41.39 77.22
CA GLY A 640 -57.07 42.08 78.48
C GLY A 640 -57.54 43.51 78.28
N LYS A 641 -58.41 43.97 79.16
CA LYS A 641 -58.92 45.35 79.17
C LYS A 641 -58.63 46.00 80.50
N GLU A 642 -58.45 47.31 80.47
CA GLU A 642 -58.38 48.09 81.69
C GLU A 642 -59.66 47.91 82.50
N PHE A 643 -59.52 47.55 83.77
CA PHE A 643 -60.63 47.26 84.67
C PHE A 643 -60.42 47.97 86.01
N TRP A 644 -61.34 48.88 86.35
CA TRP A 644 -61.43 49.47 87.68
C TRP A 644 -62.42 48.69 88.54
N THR A 645 -62.03 48.45 89.79
CA THR A 645 -62.96 48.04 90.84
C THR A 645 -63.77 49.24 91.34
N ASP A 646 -64.96 48.97 91.88
CA ASP A 646 -65.77 49.99 92.52
C ASP A 646 -65.08 50.57 93.76
N TRP A 647 -65.40 51.81 94.09
CA TRP A 647 -64.93 52.43 95.33
C TRP A 647 -65.46 51.68 96.55
N LYS A 648 -64.56 51.28 97.42
CA LYS A 648 -64.87 50.66 98.70
C LYS A 648 -64.64 51.66 99.82
N SER A 649 -65.72 52.08 100.48
CA SER A 649 -65.64 52.91 101.69
C SER A 649 -65.22 52.07 102.88
N ILE A 650 -64.20 52.53 103.58
CA ILE A 650 -63.63 51.92 104.76
C ILE A 650 -63.72 52.93 105.90
N LEU A 651 -64.40 52.52 106.96
CA LEU A 651 -64.47 53.28 108.21
C LEU A 651 -63.31 52.87 109.11
N PHE A 652 -62.70 53.86 109.76
CA PHE A 652 -61.71 53.66 110.81
C PHE A 652 -62.37 53.28 112.14
#